data_AF-A0A3M2EGB8-F1
#
_entry.id   AF-A0A3M2EGB8-F1
#
_cell.length_a   1.000
_cell.length_b   1.000
_cell.length_c   1.000
_cell.angle_alpha   90.00
_cell.angle_beta   90.00
_cell.angle_gamma   90.00
#
_symmetry.space_group_name_H-M   'P 1'
#
loop_
_entity.id
_entity.type
_entity.pdbx_description
1 polymer ?
#
loop_
_entity_poly.entity_id
_entity_poly.type
_entity_poly.pdbx_seq_one_letter_code
_entity_poly.pdbx_strand_id
1 'polypeptide(L)'
;MAAIAVLARARGWRVTGSDAGVYPPMSDYLAREGIVVYDGFDPGRVAAGRPDLVVVGNALSRGNPSVEWLLDAGVPYTSGAQFVGDHLLPGRHPFVVAGTHGKTTTASLVAWLLEVAGHNPGMMIGGVPHNFGGGARLGSGAPFVLEGDEYDTAFFDKRSKFLHYHPRTLILNNLEFDHADIFPDLAAIQRQFAHLLRTVPRSGLVVVNGEDRALVEVVEGGCYTPVVRFARYGAPVESEWQWRPCSEDGARFAIYRRGALFLQASWSMIGVHHVANACAAVAACAAWGLSAGQLREGLERFEGVARRMTLVGTEGGVRVFDDFAHHPTAIAGVVAAMRARMEREGGGGRLWVVVEPRSNTMRGRHHQQRLAACFDGADRVRILRPKGSRMVRGALLDVDALCREIGPHARPIDGVDALLEELPHALCSGDVVLGLSNGGFDGFPRRLLDRLRGGGQEGGFTLLEVLMALAVFALVAAATYGALGVAGDGFVQLRAQRRQLEVQHWLGRQLRMDSGFASATNLPGVVPLVLTSDDRGEEQFDTLELLVREAGKPDLTRVHYAIDEESGHLQRKSIALLAREGVTPEVWDMGAVRSFSVEALDDQGQWRQEWREKPFRWPRALRVRVRDGRGEREWFLPLFHHAGGPT
;
A
#
# COMPACT_ATOMS: atom_id res chain seq x y z
N MET A 1 -7.39 -9.74 -0.98
CA MET A 1 -8.78 -10.17 -0.65
C MET A 1 -9.80 -9.74 -1.69
N ALA A 2 -9.85 -8.47 -2.13
CA ALA A 2 -10.81 -7.99 -3.13
C ALA A 2 -10.91 -8.86 -4.40
N ALA A 3 -9.78 -9.23 -5.01
CA ALA A 3 -9.74 -10.13 -6.17
C ALA A 3 -10.46 -11.48 -5.93
N ILE A 4 -10.24 -12.09 -4.76
CA ILE A 4 -10.86 -13.36 -4.39
C ILE A 4 -12.37 -13.20 -4.23
N ALA A 5 -12.80 -12.09 -3.63
CA ALA A 5 -14.22 -11.77 -3.46
C ALA A 5 -14.94 -11.66 -4.81
N VAL A 6 -14.33 -10.98 -5.79
CA VAL A 6 -14.84 -10.85 -7.16
C VAL A 6 -14.90 -12.21 -7.86
N LEU A 7 -13.86 -13.02 -7.75
CA LEU A 7 -13.83 -14.36 -8.34
C LEU A 7 -14.89 -15.30 -7.72
N ALA A 8 -15.05 -15.26 -6.40
CA ALA A 8 -16.09 -16.02 -5.71
C ALA A 8 -17.49 -15.58 -6.15
N ARG A 9 -17.71 -14.26 -6.27
CA ARG A 9 -18.97 -13.70 -6.76
C ARG A 9 -19.27 -14.14 -8.18
N ALA A 10 -18.28 -14.04 -9.08
CA ALA A 10 -18.38 -14.50 -10.47
C ALA A 10 -18.65 -16.02 -10.58
N ARG A 11 -18.22 -16.80 -9.58
CA ARG A 11 -18.47 -18.24 -9.50
C ARG A 11 -19.86 -18.60 -8.96
N GLY A 12 -20.64 -17.60 -8.55
CA GLY A 12 -22.02 -17.74 -8.08
C GLY A 12 -22.22 -17.61 -6.57
N TRP A 13 -21.17 -17.33 -5.81
CA TRP A 13 -21.28 -17.19 -4.35
C TRP A 13 -21.93 -15.85 -3.98
N ARG A 14 -22.62 -15.83 -2.84
CA ARG A 14 -23.00 -14.58 -2.17
C ARG A 14 -21.82 -14.15 -1.30
N VAL A 15 -21.30 -12.96 -1.56
CA VAL A 15 -20.08 -12.48 -0.90
C VAL A 15 -20.36 -11.17 -0.17
N THR A 16 -19.96 -11.13 1.09
CA THR A 16 -19.91 -9.93 1.93
C THR A 16 -18.56 -9.87 2.62
N GLY A 17 -18.07 -8.70 3.01
CA GLY A 17 -16.76 -8.58 3.65
C GLY A 17 -16.66 -7.40 4.62
N SER A 18 -15.62 -7.44 5.44
CA SER A 18 -15.28 -6.38 6.40
C SER A 18 -13.80 -6.06 6.32
N ASP A 19 -13.42 -4.79 6.31
CA ASP A 19 -12.04 -4.35 6.40
C ASP A 19 -11.97 -2.97 7.09
N ALA A 20 -10.81 -2.58 7.61
CA ALA A 20 -10.62 -1.26 8.20
C ALA A 20 -10.18 -0.26 7.13
N GLY A 21 -10.92 0.85 6.98
CA GLY A 21 -10.54 1.90 6.04
C GLY A 21 -10.79 1.49 4.59
N VAL A 22 -12.00 1.03 4.29
CA VAL A 22 -12.42 0.74 2.91
C VAL A 22 -12.87 2.04 2.23
N TYR A 23 -12.03 2.59 1.36
CA TYR A 23 -12.33 3.83 0.62
C TYR A 23 -12.06 3.68 -0.89
N PRO A 24 -12.55 4.64 -1.71
CA PRO A 24 -12.31 4.62 -3.15
C PRO A 24 -10.81 4.64 -3.49
N PRO A 25 -10.36 3.94 -4.53
CA PRO A 25 -11.16 3.28 -5.57
C PRO A 25 -11.64 1.87 -5.20
N MET A 26 -11.18 1.29 -4.08
CA MET A 26 -11.44 -0.11 -3.76
C MET A 26 -12.89 -0.37 -3.34
N SER A 27 -13.48 0.54 -2.55
CA SER A 27 -14.90 0.49 -2.20
C SER A 27 -15.79 0.50 -3.44
N ASP A 28 -15.48 1.40 -4.39
CA ASP A 28 -16.29 1.61 -5.59
C ASP A 28 -16.19 0.42 -6.53
N TYR A 29 -14.99 -0.17 -6.63
CA TYR A 29 -14.78 -1.40 -7.37
C TYR A 29 -15.63 -2.55 -6.81
N LEU A 30 -15.57 -2.81 -5.50
CA LEU A 30 -16.33 -3.90 -4.88
C LEU A 30 -17.85 -3.67 -4.95
N ALA A 31 -18.29 -2.42 -4.83
CA ALA A 31 -19.70 -2.05 -4.98
C ALA A 31 -20.21 -2.29 -6.41
N ARG A 32 -19.42 -1.95 -7.44
CA ARG A 32 -19.74 -2.24 -8.86
C ARG A 32 -19.87 -3.74 -9.14
N GLU A 33 -19.08 -4.56 -8.45
CA GLU A 33 -19.15 -6.03 -8.50
C GLU A 33 -20.30 -6.60 -7.65
N GLY A 34 -21.11 -5.75 -7.01
CA GLY A 34 -22.25 -6.14 -6.19
C GLY A 34 -21.87 -6.79 -4.86
N ILE A 35 -20.68 -6.48 -4.34
CA ILE A 35 -20.15 -7.02 -3.09
C ILE A 35 -20.35 -5.99 -1.98
N VAL A 36 -21.06 -6.39 -0.93
CA VAL A 36 -21.28 -5.53 0.24
C VAL A 36 -20.05 -5.59 1.12
N VAL A 37 -19.45 -4.42 1.36
CA VAL A 37 -18.28 -4.28 2.23
C VAL A 37 -18.60 -3.35 3.39
N TYR A 38 -18.10 -3.73 4.54
CA TYR A 38 -18.35 -3.12 5.83
C TYR A 38 -17.07 -2.50 6.36
N ASP A 39 -17.16 -1.25 6.84
CA ASP A 39 -16.02 -0.62 7.52
C ASP A 39 -15.91 -1.15 8.96
N GLY A 40 -14.69 -1.57 9.30
CA GLY A 40 -14.32 -2.14 10.60
C GLY A 40 -14.77 -3.59 10.82
N PHE A 41 -14.30 -4.15 11.93
CA PHE A 41 -14.54 -5.54 12.33
C PHE A 41 -15.57 -5.60 13.46
N ASP A 42 -16.80 -6.00 13.14
CA ASP A 42 -17.93 -6.12 14.07
C ASP A 42 -18.45 -7.56 14.10
N PRO A 43 -18.28 -8.30 15.22
CA PRO A 43 -18.79 -9.66 15.39
C PRO A 43 -20.29 -9.80 15.13
N GLY A 44 -21.11 -8.85 15.60
CA GLY A 44 -22.55 -8.92 15.46
C GLY A 44 -22.99 -8.89 13.99
N ARG A 45 -22.23 -8.16 13.17
CA ARG A 45 -22.47 -8.09 11.72
C ARG A 45 -22.10 -9.38 11.01
N VAL A 46 -20.95 -9.98 11.36
CA VAL A 46 -20.54 -11.28 10.80
C VAL A 46 -21.56 -12.35 11.20
N ALA A 47 -22.00 -12.37 12.46
CA ALA A 47 -23.01 -13.29 12.97
C ALA A 47 -24.36 -13.15 12.24
N ALA A 48 -24.82 -11.91 12.03
CA ALA A 48 -26.08 -11.64 11.32
C ALA A 48 -26.05 -12.13 9.86
N GLY A 49 -24.87 -12.13 9.23
CA GLY A 49 -24.68 -12.65 7.87
C GLY A 49 -24.87 -14.16 7.73
N ARG A 50 -24.75 -14.92 8.85
CA ARG A 50 -24.78 -16.39 8.92
C ARG A 50 -23.95 -17.04 7.81
N PRO A 51 -22.63 -16.78 7.77
CA PRO A 51 -21.78 -17.27 6.68
C PRO A 51 -21.61 -18.80 6.75
N ASP A 52 -21.67 -19.45 5.59
CA ASP A 52 -21.34 -20.87 5.45
C ASP A 52 -19.82 -21.12 5.54
N LEU A 53 -19.03 -20.10 5.20
CA LEU A 53 -17.57 -20.10 5.22
C LEU A 53 -17.05 -18.67 5.44
N VAL A 54 -16.05 -18.50 6.30
CA VAL A 54 -15.34 -17.23 6.49
C VAL A 54 -13.94 -17.31 5.89
N VAL A 55 -13.62 -16.38 4.98
CA VAL A 55 -12.29 -16.29 4.38
C VAL A 55 -11.48 -15.19 5.08
N VAL A 56 -10.42 -15.58 5.76
CA VAL A 56 -9.59 -14.68 6.59
C VAL A 56 -8.40 -14.16 5.77
N GLY A 57 -8.21 -12.84 5.77
CA GLY A 57 -7.05 -12.18 5.16
C GLY A 57 -5.81 -12.25 6.05
N ASN A 58 -4.62 -12.21 5.45
CA ASN A 58 -3.34 -12.36 6.17
C ASN A 58 -3.03 -11.23 7.16
N ALA A 59 -3.66 -10.05 7.01
CA ALA A 59 -3.47 -8.92 7.90
C ALA A 59 -4.19 -9.06 9.26
N LEU A 60 -5.08 -10.04 9.43
CA LEU A 60 -5.80 -10.28 10.68
C LEU A 60 -5.03 -11.19 11.62
N SER A 61 -5.10 -10.89 12.92
CA SER A 61 -4.44 -11.59 14.02
C SER A 61 -5.42 -11.89 15.16
N ARG A 62 -5.01 -12.73 16.12
CA ARG A 62 -5.72 -12.94 17.39
C ARG A 62 -5.86 -11.61 18.15
N GLY A 63 -6.94 -11.49 18.91
CA GLY A 63 -7.36 -10.25 19.57
C GLY A 63 -8.26 -9.35 18.71
N ASN A 64 -8.41 -9.62 17.41
CA ASN A 64 -9.45 -8.97 16.61
C ASN A 64 -10.84 -9.50 17.02
N PRO A 65 -11.82 -8.64 17.36
CA PRO A 65 -13.12 -9.09 17.83
C PRO A 65 -13.85 -10.07 16.90
N SER A 66 -13.81 -9.82 15.58
CA SER A 66 -14.45 -10.71 14.59
C SER A 66 -13.73 -12.04 14.45
N VAL A 67 -12.41 -12.07 14.65
CA VAL A 67 -11.63 -13.32 14.66
C VAL A 67 -11.92 -14.14 15.92
N GLU A 68 -11.98 -13.51 17.10
CA GLU A 68 -12.30 -14.25 18.33
C GLU A 68 -13.72 -14.82 18.27
N TRP A 69 -14.70 -14.02 17.82
CA TRP A 69 -16.05 -14.52 17.58
C TRP A 69 -16.10 -15.68 16.59
N LEU A 70 -15.34 -15.60 15.48
CA LEU A 70 -15.28 -16.66 14.48
C LEU A 70 -14.83 -18.00 15.10
N LEU A 71 -13.81 -17.94 15.96
CA LEU A 71 -13.26 -19.10 16.64
C LEU A 71 -14.24 -19.65 17.69
N ASP A 72 -14.87 -18.78 18.48
CA ASP A 72 -15.84 -19.16 19.51
C ASP A 72 -17.11 -19.77 18.91
N ALA A 73 -17.58 -19.22 17.79
CA ALA A 73 -18.77 -19.69 17.09
C ALA A 73 -18.56 -21.00 16.32
N GLY A 74 -17.30 -21.42 16.12
CA GLY A 74 -16.97 -22.66 15.40
C GLY A 74 -17.40 -22.66 13.92
N VAL A 75 -17.55 -21.48 13.31
CA VAL A 75 -17.92 -21.37 11.88
C VAL A 75 -16.76 -21.85 11.02
N PRO A 76 -16.99 -22.62 9.93
CA PRO A 76 -15.94 -23.00 9.00
C PRO A 76 -15.17 -21.77 8.50
N TYR A 77 -13.84 -21.84 8.54
CA TYR A 77 -13.00 -20.77 8.03
C TYR A 77 -11.79 -21.30 7.25
N THR A 78 -11.29 -20.47 6.36
CA THR A 78 -10.12 -20.76 5.53
C THR A 78 -9.36 -19.47 5.23
N SER A 79 -8.16 -19.61 4.67
CA SER A 79 -7.39 -18.47 4.19
C SER A 79 -7.81 -18.09 2.76
N GLY A 80 -7.50 -16.86 2.34
CA GLY A 80 -7.71 -16.47 0.95
C GLY A 80 -7.00 -17.38 -0.06
N ALA A 81 -5.74 -17.74 0.20
CA ALA A 81 -4.96 -18.59 -0.70
C ALA A 81 -5.54 -20.00 -0.81
N GLN A 82 -5.91 -20.59 0.34
CA GLN A 82 -6.54 -21.90 0.38
C GLN A 82 -7.92 -21.90 -0.29
N PHE A 83 -8.74 -20.86 -0.08
CA PHE A 83 -10.03 -20.73 -0.77
C PHE A 83 -9.87 -20.79 -2.30
N VAL A 84 -8.85 -20.10 -2.83
CA VAL A 84 -8.56 -20.12 -4.28
C VAL A 84 -8.22 -21.55 -4.72
N GLY A 85 -7.31 -22.21 -4.00
CA GLY A 85 -6.93 -23.60 -4.24
C GLY A 85 -8.10 -24.58 -4.24
N ASP A 86 -8.93 -24.50 -3.21
CA ASP A 86 -9.99 -25.48 -2.94
C ASP A 86 -11.25 -25.24 -3.77
N HIS A 87 -11.55 -24.00 -4.15
CA HIS A 87 -12.85 -23.64 -4.75
C HIS A 87 -12.77 -23.03 -6.15
N LEU A 88 -11.64 -22.47 -6.57
CA LEU A 88 -11.51 -21.81 -7.88
C LEU A 88 -10.66 -22.60 -8.87
N LEU A 89 -9.62 -23.30 -8.39
CA LEU A 89 -8.70 -24.06 -9.22
C LEU A 89 -9.10 -25.51 -9.55
N PRO A 90 -10.03 -26.19 -8.85
CA PRO A 90 -10.41 -27.55 -9.24
C PRO A 90 -10.92 -27.61 -10.69
N GLY A 91 -10.40 -28.57 -11.46
CA GLY A 91 -10.72 -28.74 -12.89
C GLY A 91 -10.03 -27.76 -13.84
N ARG A 92 -9.19 -26.84 -13.34
CA ARG A 92 -8.38 -25.91 -14.15
C ARG A 92 -6.95 -26.42 -14.32
N HIS A 93 -6.15 -25.70 -15.13
CA HIS A 93 -4.70 -25.83 -15.24
C HIS A 93 -4.02 -24.59 -14.65
N PRO A 94 -3.56 -24.63 -13.39
CA PRO A 94 -2.91 -23.49 -12.76
C PRO A 94 -1.51 -23.24 -13.33
N PHE A 95 -1.31 -22.05 -13.89
CA PHE A 95 0.00 -21.44 -14.17
C PHE A 95 0.35 -20.56 -12.99
N VAL A 96 1.33 -20.96 -12.17
CA VAL A 96 1.76 -20.17 -11.01
C VAL A 96 3.13 -19.55 -11.31
N VAL A 97 3.27 -18.25 -11.09
CA VAL A 97 4.51 -17.52 -11.29
C VAL A 97 5.06 -17.04 -9.95
N ALA A 98 6.19 -17.59 -9.52
CA ALA A 98 6.83 -17.28 -8.25
C ALA A 98 8.26 -16.73 -8.44
N GLY A 99 8.77 -16.08 -7.39
CA GLY A 99 10.10 -15.47 -7.33
C GLY A 99 10.05 -14.11 -6.66
N THR A 100 11.19 -13.57 -6.23
CA THR A 100 11.20 -12.30 -5.46
C THR A 100 10.67 -11.12 -6.30
N HIS A 101 11.02 -11.07 -7.59
CA HIS A 101 10.63 -9.99 -8.51
C HIS A 101 10.12 -10.49 -9.86
N GLY A 102 9.43 -9.62 -10.60
CA GLY A 102 8.95 -9.90 -11.97
C GLY A 102 7.72 -10.82 -12.06
N LYS A 103 7.19 -11.30 -10.92
CA LYS A 103 6.02 -12.18 -10.85
C LYS A 103 4.82 -11.60 -11.58
N THR A 104 4.40 -10.39 -11.19
CA THR A 104 3.24 -9.71 -11.76
C THR A 104 3.35 -9.56 -13.28
N THR A 105 4.50 -9.10 -13.79
CA THR A 105 4.71 -8.92 -15.23
C THR A 105 4.69 -10.26 -15.97
N THR A 106 5.36 -11.29 -15.44
CA THR A 106 5.42 -12.61 -16.09
C THR A 106 4.06 -13.30 -16.07
N ALA A 107 3.31 -13.22 -14.97
CA ALA A 107 1.94 -13.72 -14.89
C ALA A 107 1.01 -12.98 -15.87
N SER A 108 1.17 -11.67 -15.99
CA SER A 108 0.41 -10.85 -16.96
C SER A 108 0.71 -11.25 -18.39
N LEU A 109 1.99 -11.50 -18.71
CA LEU A 109 2.41 -12.01 -20.02
C LEU A 109 1.80 -13.39 -20.30
N VAL A 110 1.89 -14.35 -19.37
CA VAL A 110 1.28 -15.67 -19.55
C VAL A 110 -0.22 -15.56 -19.81
N ALA A 111 -0.95 -14.78 -18.99
CA ALA A 111 -2.38 -14.57 -19.19
C ALA A 111 -2.69 -13.93 -20.55
N TRP A 112 -1.91 -12.92 -20.95
CA TRP A 112 -2.12 -12.24 -22.22
C TRP A 112 -1.81 -13.11 -23.44
N LEU A 113 -0.72 -13.86 -23.41
CA LEU A 113 -0.36 -14.79 -24.49
C LEU A 113 -1.44 -15.86 -24.68
N LEU A 114 -1.98 -16.40 -23.59
CA LEU A 114 -3.10 -17.34 -23.62
C LEU A 114 -4.40 -16.71 -24.13
N GLU A 115 -4.70 -15.45 -23.75
CA GLU A 115 -5.87 -14.71 -24.25
C GLU A 115 -5.78 -14.48 -25.76
N VAL A 116 -4.65 -13.99 -26.26
CA VAL A 116 -4.42 -13.75 -27.70
C VAL A 116 -4.53 -15.04 -28.51
N ALA A 117 -4.12 -16.17 -27.94
CA ALA A 117 -4.29 -17.48 -28.55
C ALA A 117 -5.72 -18.07 -28.43
N GLY A 118 -6.67 -17.35 -27.83
CA GLY A 118 -8.07 -17.74 -27.73
C GLY A 118 -8.38 -18.73 -26.59
N HIS A 119 -7.48 -18.92 -25.63
CA HIS A 119 -7.70 -19.86 -24.52
C HIS A 119 -8.58 -19.30 -23.39
N ASN A 120 -8.90 -18.00 -23.39
CA ASN A 120 -9.74 -17.32 -22.39
C ASN A 120 -9.39 -17.71 -20.92
N PRO A 121 -8.15 -17.46 -20.47
CA PRO A 121 -7.69 -17.87 -19.15
C PRO A 121 -8.44 -17.17 -18.01
N GLY A 122 -8.59 -17.88 -16.89
CA GLY A 122 -8.80 -17.23 -15.60
C GLY A 122 -7.49 -16.60 -15.10
N MET A 123 -7.57 -15.59 -14.25
CA MET A 123 -6.39 -14.98 -13.64
C MET A 123 -6.65 -14.37 -12.27
N MET A 124 -5.62 -14.39 -11.42
CA MET A 124 -5.52 -13.66 -10.17
C MET A 124 -4.08 -13.15 -10.00
N ILE A 125 -3.87 -11.90 -10.38
CA ILE A 125 -2.57 -11.22 -10.47
C ILE A 125 -2.62 -10.00 -9.54
N GLY A 126 -1.52 -9.73 -8.81
CA GLY A 126 -1.50 -8.66 -7.80
C GLY A 126 -1.55 -7.24 -8.39
N GLY A 127 -1.09 -7.07 -9.63
CA GLY A 127 -1.15 -5.81 -10.38
C GLY A 127 -2.33 -5.73 -11.35
N VAL A 128 -2.38 -4.63 -12.12
CA VAL A 128 -3.40 -4.39 -13.13
C VAL A 128 -2.75 -4.44 -14.52
N PRO A 129 -2.85 -5.56 -15.25
CA PRO A 129 -2.44 -5.60 -16.65
C PRO A 129 -3.35 -4.68 -17.47
N HIS A 130 -2.76 -3.81 -18.30
CA HIS A 130 -3.52 -2.81 -19.06
C HIS A 130 -4.52 -3.47 -20.02
N ASN A 131 -4.13 -4.57 -20.64
CA ASN A 131 -4.96 -5.31 -21.60
C ASN A 131 -6.27 -5.90 -21.01
N PHE A 132 -6.38 -6.04 -19.68
CA PHE A 132 -7.55 -6.66 -19.03
C PHE A 132 -8.36 -5.69 -18.14
N GLY A 133 -7.85 -4.49 -17.85
CA GLY A 133 -8.52 -3.50 -17.00
C GLY A 133 -8.62 -3.85 -15.51
N GLY A 134 -8.20 -5.06 -15.09
CA GLY A 134 -8.24 -5.52 -13.69
C GLY A 134 -7.32 -6.72 -13.44
N GLY A 135 -6.97 -6.94 -12.17
CA GLY A 135 -6.06 -8.03 -11.76
C GLY A 135 -6.72 -9.40 -11.57
N ALA A 136 -8.05 -9.50 -11.68
CA ALA A 136 -8.78 -10.74 -11.45
C ALA A 136 -9.89 -10.96 -12.47
N ARG A 137 -9.96 -12.17 -13.03
CA ARG A 137 -11.00 -12.62 -13.97
C ARG A 137 -11.21 -14.11 -13.82
N LEU A 138 -12.45 -14.58 -13.81
CA LEU A 138 -12.72 -16.01 -13.65
C LEU A 138 -12.28 -16.83 -14.87
N GLY A 139 -12.49 -16.30 -16.08
CA GLY A 139 -12.18 -16.96 -17.35
C GLY A 139 -13.03 -18.21 -17.62
N SER A 140 -13.20 -18.58 -18.90
CA SER A 140 -13.96 -19.79 -19.27
C SER A 140 -13.08 -20.97 -19.67
N GLY A 141 -11.80 -20.74 -19.97
CA GLY A 141 -10.88 -21.78 -20.42
C GLY A 141 -10.24 -22.59 -19.29
N ALA A 142 -9.59 -23.69 -19.63
CA ALA A 142 -8.87 -24.50 -18.65
C ALA A 142 -7.73 -23.74 -17.93
N PRO A 143 -6.90 -22.91 -18.60
CA PRO A 143 -5.82 -22.20 -17.93
C PRO A 143 -6.29 -21.23 -16.87
N PHE A 144 -5.59 -21.20 -15.73
CA PHE A 144 -5.79 -20.20 -14.69
C PHE A 144 -4.43 -19.66 -14.23
N VAL A 145 -4.18 -18.36 -14.37
CA VAL A 145 -2.87 -17.75 -14.12
C VAL A 145 -2.83 -17.05 -12.77
N LEU A 146 -1.87 -17.41 -11.91
CA LEU A 146 -1.73 -16.87 -10.57
C LEU A 146 -0.33 -16.31 -10.32
N GLU A 147 -0.29 -15.20 -9.58
CA GLU A 147 0.94 -14.75 -8.92
C GLU A 147 1.18 -15.57 -7.64
N GLY A 148 2.32 -16.26 -7.59
CA GLY A 148 2.77 -17.05 -6.46
C GLY A 148 3.45 -16.18 -5.42
N ASP A 149 2.69 -15.73 -4.43
CA ASP A 149 3.16 -14.88 -3.33
C ASP A 149 3.80 -15.71 -2.21
N GLU A 150 5.03 -15.37 -1.88
CA GLU A 150 5.87 -15.97 -0.84
C GLU A 150 5.48 -15.54 0.58
N TYR A 151 4.66 -14.50 0.74
CA TYR A 151 4.15 -14.08 2.07
C TYR A 151 3.36 -15.17 2.78
N ASP A 152 3.31 -15.07 4.11
CA ASP A 152 2.50 -15.95 4.94
C ASP A 152 1.00 -15.85 4.63
N THR A 153 0.30 -16.95 4.85
CA THR A 153 -1.06 -17.16 4.34
C THR A 153 -2.12 -16.51 5.23
N ALA A 154 -2.07 -16.77 6.54
CA ALA A 154 -2.98 -16.22 7.54
C ALA A 154 -2.37 -16.34 8.96
N PHE A 155 -3.04 -15.81 9.99
CA PHE A 155 -2.54 -15.97 11.37
C PHE A 155 -2.39 -17.44 11.80
N PHE A 156 -3.20 -18.34 11.24
CA PHE A 156 -3.20 -19.79 11.53
C PHE A 156 -2.41 -20.63 10.51
N ASP A 157 -1.92 -20.03 9.42
CA ASP A 157 -1.08 -20.72 8.42
C ASP A 157 0.09 -19.81 8.03
N LYS A 158 1.26 -20.11 8.59
CA LYS A 158 2.49 -19.33 8.38
C LYS A 158 3.31 -19.74 7.17
N ARG A 159 2.80 -20.67 6.36
CA ARG A 159 3.44 -21.07 5.11
C ARG A 159 3.10 -20.09 3.98
N SER A 160 3.91 -20.06 2.93
CA SER A 160 3.71 -19.21 1.77
C SER A 160 2.40 -19.50 1.03
N LYS A 161 1.70 -18.45 0.59
CA LYS A 161 0.39 -18.54 -0.09
C LYS A 161 0.40 -19.46 -1.30
N PHE A 162 1.50 -19.45 -2.07
CA PHE A 162 1.61 -20.26 -3.28
C PHE A 162 1.49 -21.77 -3.07
N LEU A 163 1.64 -22.27 -1.83
CA LEU A 163 1.53 -23.70 -1.55
C LEU A 163 0.09 -24.22 -1.73
N HIS A 164 -0.88 -23.31 -1.73
CA HIS A 164 -2.30 -23.61 -1.92
C HIS A 164 -2.73 -23.60 -3.38
N TYR A 165 -1.86 -23.22 -4.33
CA TYR A 165 -2.27 -23.01 -5.72
C TYR A 165 -2.09 -24.24 -6.63
N HIS A 166 -1.53 -25.34 -6.12
CA HIS A 166 -1.38 -26.62 -6.83
C HIS A 166 -0.98 -26.47 -8.31
N PRO A 167 0.18 -25.83 -8.60
CA PRO A 167 0.62 -25.56 -9.97
C PRO A 167 0.67 -26.82 -10.83
N ARG A 168 0.21 -26.71 -12.09
CA ARG A 168 0.55 -27.65 -13.15
C ARG A 168 1.67 -27.12 -14.05
N THR A 169 1.76 -25.81 -14.19
CA THR A 169 2.93 -25.13 -14.75
C THR A 169 3.42 -24.12 -13.74
N LEU A 170 4.64 -24.29 -13.25
CA LEU A 170 5.29 -23.40 -12.29
C LEU A 170 6.41 -22.63 -12.99
N ILE A 171 6.41 -21.31 -12.88
CA ILE A 171 7.47 -20.44 -13.38
C ILE A 171 8.22 -19.85 -12.19
N LEU A 172 9.54 -20.01 -12.16
CA LEU A 172 10.43 -19.52 -11.11
C LEU A 172 11.41 -18.48 -11.69
N ASN A 173 11.19 -17.21 -11.37
CA ASN A 173 11.90 -16.08 -11.99
C ASN A 173 13.27 -15.79 -11.38
N ASN A 174 13.32 -15.62 -10.05
CA ASN A 174 14.51 -15.30 -9.26
C ASN A 174 14.23 -15.56 -7.78
N LEU A 175 15.28 -15.63 -6.97
CA LEU A 175 15.16 -15.84 -5.53
C LEU A 175 16.26 -15.07 -4.76
N GLU A 176 15.90 -13.89 -4.28
CA GLU A 176 16.71 -13.01 -3.45
C GLU A 176 16.11 -12.83 -2.05
N PHE A 177 16.93 -12.41 -1.09
CA PHE A 177 16.48 -12.13 0.27
C PHE A 177 15.62 -10.86 0.30
N ASP A 178 14.35 -11.02 0.64
CA ASP A 178 13.36 -9.96 0.88
C ASP A 178 12.38 -10.43 1.97
N HIS A 179 11.40 -9.59 2.32
CA HIS A 179 10.39 -9.86 3.34
C HIS A 179 11.00 -10.23 4.70
N ALA A 180 11.98 -9.42 5.12
CA ALA A 180 12.74 -9.61 6.36
C ALA A 180 11.86 -9.63 7.63
N ASP A 181 10.59 -9.24 7.53
CA ASP A 181 9.60 -9.37 8.60
C ASP A 181 9.10 -10.79 8.85
N ILE A 182 9.19 -11.69 7.86
CA ILE A 182 8.72 -13.08 7.96
C ILE A 182 9.79 -14.12 7.66
N PHE A 183 10.88 -13.74 6.98
CA PHE A 183 11.99 -14.62 6.68
C PHE A 183 13.28 -14.13 7.36
N PRO A 184 13.95 -14.98 8.16
CA PRO A 184 15.22 -14.61 8.79
C PRO A 184 16.38 -14.53 7.79
N ASP A 185 16.34 -15.31 6.72
CA ASP A 185 17.40 -15.43 5.72
C ASP A 185 16.88 -15.98 4.39
N LEU A 186 17.74 -15.99 3.36
CA LEU A 186 17.44 -16.57 2.04
C LEU A 186 17.12 -18.06 2.11
N ALA A 187 17.77 -18.80 3.01
CA ALA A 187 17.55 -20.24 3.17
C ALA A 187 16.11 -20.54 3.63
N ALA A 188 15.51 -19.66 4.43
CA ALA A 188 14.10 -19.76 4.81
C ALA A 188 13.15 -19.61 3.61
N ILE A 189 13.48 -18.72 2.68
CA ILE A 189 12.70 -18.54 1.44
C ILE A 189 12.91 -19.76 0.53
N GLN A 190 14.14 -20.23 0.36
CA GLN A 190 14.46 -21.47 -0.39
C GLN A 190 13.65 -22.67 0.11
N ARG A 191 13.47 -22.81 1.43
CA ARG A 191 12.62 -23.88 2.01
C ARG A 191 11.17 -23.81 1.53
N GLN A 192 10.57 -22.61 1.45
CA GLN A 192 9.20 -22.47 0.95
C GLN A 192 9.10 -22.86 -0.54
N PHE A 193 10.09 -22.47 -1.35
CA PHE A 193 10.13 -22.85 -2.77
C PHE A 193 10.37 -24.36 -2.95
N ALA A 194 11.19 -24.98 -2.10
CA ALA A 194 11.35 -26.43 -2.08
C ALA A 194 10.02 -27.13 -1.72
N HIS A 195 9.24 -26.60 -0.77
CA HIS A 195 7.89 -27.11 -0.49
C HIS A 195 6.95 -26.95 -1.69
N LEU A 196 7.02 -25.82 -2.41
CA LEU A 196 6.23 -25.59 -3.63
C LEU A 196 6.54 -26.62 -4.71
N LEU A 197 7.81 -26.92 -4.97
CA LEU A 197 8.22 -27.92 -5.97
C LEU A 197 7.60 -29.30 -5.71
N ARG A 198 7.41 -29.68 -4.44
CA ARG A 198 6.78 -30.96 -4.06
C ARG A 198 5.30 -31.03 -4.42
N THR A 199 4.63 -29.89 -4.61
CA THR A 199 3.20 -29.83 -4.98
C THR A 199 2.96 -29.93 -6.48
N VAL A 200 4.01 -29.74 -7.29
CA VAL A 200 3.92 -29.83 -8.75
C VAL A 200 3.86 -31.32 -9.15
N PRO A 201 2.86 -31.76 -9.94
CA PRO A 201 2.74 -33.15 -10.33
C PRO A 201 3.79 -33.53 -11.38
N ARG A 202 4.19 -34.82 -11.44
CA ARG A 202 5.11 -35.38 -12.46
C ARG A 202 4.71 -35.12 -13.92
N SER A 203 3.41 -34.88 -14.17
CA SER A 203 2.87 -34.56 -15.50
C SER A 203 2.82 -33.05 -15.78
N GLY A 204 3.25 -32.23 -14.83
CA GLY A 204 3.37 -30.78 -14.95
C GLY A 204 4.68 -30.34 -15.57
N LEU A 205 5.00 -29.06 -15.39
CA LEU A 205 6.22 -28.42 -15.87
C LEU A 205 6.73 -27.39 -14.86
N VAL A 206 8.05 -27.36 -14.66
CA VAL A 206 8.75 -26.28 -13.97
C VAL A 206 9.62 -25.52 -14.98
N VAL A 207 9.37 -24.23 -15.15
CA VAL A 207 10.20 -23.30 -15.92
C VAL A 207 11.03 -22.48 -14.93
N VAL A 208 12.35 -22.58 -14.99
CA VAL A 208 13.24 -21.97 -13.98
C VAL A 208 14.33 -21.12 -14.63
N ASN A 209 14.64 -19.99 -14.02
CA ASN A 209 15.79 -19.18 -14.40
C ASN A 209 17.09 -19.93 -14.07
N GLY A 210 17.84 -20.32 -15.09
CA GLY A 210 19.12 -21.02 -14.95
C GLY A 210 20.26 -20.14 -14.44
N GLU A 211 20.13 -18.81 -14.52
CA GLU A 211 21.14 -17.87 -14.04
C GLU A 211 21.05 -17.61 -12.52
N ASP A 212 19.92 -17.97 -11.91
CA ASP A 212 19.69 -17.76 -10.48
C ASP A 212 20.16 -18.98 -9.67
N ARG A 213 21.30 -18.80 -8.98
CA ARG A 213 21.92 -19.85 -8.18
C ARG A 213 21.00 -20.39 -7.08
N ALA A 214 20.24 -19.52 -6.41
CA ALA A 214 19.39 -19.94 -5.29
C ALA A 214 18.23 -20.82 -5.78
N LEU A 215 17.68 -20.53 -6.97
CA LEU A 215 16.69 -21.39 -7.62
C LEU A 215 17.29 -22.71 -8.11
N VAL A 216 18.52 -22.68 -8.66
CA VAL A 216 19.22 -23.91 -9.07
C VAL A 216 19.42 -24.83 -7.87
N GLU A 217 19.90 -24.30 -6.73
CA GLU A 217 20.07 -25.07 -5.49
C GLU A 217 18.74 -25.67 -4.99
N VAL A 218 17.62 -24.93 -5.08
CA VAL A 218 16.29 -25.42 -4.71
C VAL A 218 15.85 -26.59 -5.60
N VAL A 219 16.07 -26.49 -6.91
CA VAL A 219 15.72 -27.56 -7.87
C VAL A 219 16.61 -28.79 -7.67
N GLU A 220 17.91 -28.61 -7.44
CA GLU A 220 18.87 -29.69 -7.17
C GLU A 220 18.60 -30.40 -5.83
N GLY A 221 18.04 -29.68 -4.85
CA GLY A 221 17.56 -30.26 -3.59
C GLY A 221 16.38 -31.22 -3.75
N GLY A 222 15.69 -31.22 -4.90
CA GLY A 222 14.69 -32.20 -5.27
C GLY A 222 13.56 -31.66 -6.13
N CYS A 223 13.41 -32.19 -7.34
CA CYS A 223 12.30 -31.91 -8.24
C CYS A 223 11.76 -33.21 -8.86
N TYR A 224 10.45 -33.39 -8.84
CA TYR A 224 9.75 -34.60 -9.32
C TYR A 224 9.02 -34.38 -10.64
N THR A 225 9.23 -33.22 -11.24
CA THR A 225 8.52 -32.70 -12.41
C THR A 225 9.53 -32.35 -13.50
N PRO A 226 9.21 -32.51 -14.79
CA PRO A 226 10.04 -32.01 -15.88
C PRO A 226 10.45 -30.54 -15.67
N VAL A 227 11.75 -30.27 -15.79
CA VAL A 227 12.34 -28.93 -15.63
C VAL A 227 12.82 -28.42 -16.98
N VAL A 228 12.48 -27.19 -17.30
CA VAL A 228 12.99 -26.43 -18.45
C VAL A 228 13.65 -25.16 -17.92
N ARG A 229 14.90 -24.93 -18.34
CA ARG A 229 15.68 -23.75 -17.94
C ARG A 229 15.60 -22.65 -18.99
N PHE A 230 15.55 -21.40 -18.53
CA PHE A 230 15.80 -20.22 -19.35
C PHE A 230 16.98 -19.41 -18.81
N ALA A 231 17.77 -18.79 -19.71
CA ALA A 231 18.89 -17.94 -19.34
C ALA A 231 19.19 -16.89 -20.42
N ARG A 232 20.05 -15.91 -20.15
CA ARG A 232 20.55 -14.99 -21.16
C ARG A 232 21.33 -15.75 -22.23
N TYR A 233 21.16 -15.34 -23.48
CA TYR A 233 21.91 -15.92 -24.60
C TYR A 233 23.42 -15.73 -24.39
N GLY A 234 24.15 -16.84 -24.42
CA GLY A 234 25.59 -16.86 -24.15
C GLY A 234 25.97 -16.97 -22.66
N ALA A 235 25.00 -17.07 -21.73
CA ALA A 235 25.29 -17.38 -20.34
C ALA A 235 25.97 -18.76 -20.22
N PRO A 236 26.89 -18.96 -19.26
CA PRO A 236 27.60 -20.22 -19.05
C PRO A 236 26.73 -21.29 -18.36
N VAL A 237 25.44 -21.35 -18.70
CA VAL A 237 24.46 -22.29 -18.15
C VAL A 237 23.69 -22.91 -19.31
N GLU A 238 23.69 -24.24 -19.37
CA GLU A 238 22.89 -24.96 -20.37
C GLU A 238 21.39 -24.72 -20.12
N SER A 239 20.74 -24.09 -21.09
CA SER A 239 19.33 -23.72 -21.01
C SER A 239 18.62 -24.01 -22.33
N GLU A 240 17.46 -24.66 -22.27
CA GLU A 240 16.64 -24.93 -23.47
C GLU A 240 16.14 -23.62 -24.07
N TRP A 241 15.78 -22.64 -23.23
CA TRP A 241 15.33 -21.34 -23.69
C TRP A 241 16.37 -20.28 -23.40
N GLN A 242 16.60 -19.38 -24.35
CA GLN A 242 17.55 -18.30 -24.16
C GLN A 242 16.98 -16.97 -24.65
N TRP A 243 17.35 -15.89 -23.99
CA TRP A 243 16.87 -14.55 -24.32
C TRP A 243 18.00 -13.58 -24.63
N ARG A 244 17.80 -12.69 -25.60
CA ARG A 244 18.80 -11.71 -26.01
C ARG A 244 18.16 -10.34 -26.28
N PRO A 245 18.53 -9.29 -25.54
CA PRO A 245 18.12 -7.95 -25.89
C PRO A 245 18.80 -7.55 -27.22
N CYS A 246 18.02 -6.93 -28.11
CA CYS A 246 18.47 -6.33 -29.36
C CYS A 246 18.44 -4.80 -29.31
N SER A 247 18.03 -4.23 -28.16
CA SER A 247 18.21 -2.85 -27.78
C SER A 247 18.52 -2.75 -26.28
N GLU A 248 19.29 -1.75 -25.88
CA GLU A 248 19.71 -1.54 -24.48
C GLU A 248 18.55 -1.27 -23.53
N ASP A 249 17.44 -0.72 -24.02
CA ASP A 249 16.21 -0.52 -23.26
C ASP A 249 15.31 -1.77 -23.21
N GLY A 250 15.70 -2.87 -23.87
CA GLY A 250 14.91 -4.11 -23.93
C GLY A 250 13.65 -4.03 -24.80
N ALA A 251 13.43 -2.94 -25.55
CA ALA A 251 12.25 -2.77 -26.40
C ALA A 251 12.22 -3.71 -27.61
N ARG A 252 13.39 -4.17 -28.08
CA ARG A 252 13.56 -5.16 -29.14
C ARG A 252 14.38 -6.32 -28.61
N PHE A 253 13.99 -7.56 -28.93
CA PHE A 253 14.68 -8.74 -28.43
C PHE A 253 14.43 -9.99 -29.28
N ALA A 254 15.23 -11.01 -29.01
CA ALA A 254 15.13 -12.34 -29.61
C ALA A 254 15.05 -13.42 -28.53
N ILE A 255 14.23 -14.44 -28.77
CA ILE A 255 14.15 -15.65 -27.96
C ILE A 255 14.60 -16.84 -28.80
N TYR A 256 15.45 -17.68 -28.20
CA TYR A 256 16.02 -18.87 -28.81
C TYR A 256 15.52 -20.11 -28.06
N ARG A 257 15.41 -21.22 -28.80
CA ARG A 257 15.16 -22.54 -28.25
C ARG A 257 16.22 -23.51 -28.75
N ARG A 258 16.97 -24.11 -27.84
CA ARG A 258 18.10 -25.02 -28.12
C ARG A 258 19.09 -24.41 -29.12
N GLY A 259 19.45 -23.14 -28.91
CA GLY A 259 20.37 -22.38 -29.77
C GLY A 259 19.78 -21.89 -31.11
N ALA A 260 18.62 -22.38 -31.55
CA ALA A 260 17.95 -21.91 -32.75
C ALA A 260 17.05 -20.70 -32.44
N LEU A 261 17.01 -19.71 -33.34
CA LEU A 261 16.10 -18.57 -33.22
C LEU A 261 14.65 -19.07 -33.24
N PHE A 262 13.90 -18.80 -32.17
CA PHE A 262 12.50 -19.21 -32.05
C PHE A 262 11.55 -18.08 -32.46
N LEU A 263 11.79 -16.87 -31.95
CA LEU A 263 11.07 -15.66 -32.35
C LEU A 263 11.90 -14.39 -32.11
N GLN A 264 11.52 -13.32 -32.80
CA GLN A 264 11.93 -11.95 -32.50
C GLN A 264 10.69 -11.12 -32.28
N ALA A 265 10.74 -10.19 -31.34
CA ALA A 265 9.63 -9.32 -31.00
C ALA A 265 10.11 -7.92 -30.63
N SER A 266 9.19 -6.98 -30.72
CA SER A 266 9.36 -5.62 -30.22
C SER A 266 8.09 -5.18 -29.49
N TRP A 267 8.23 -4.41 -28.42
CA TRP A 267 7.10 -3.93 -27.62
C TRP A 267 7.33 -2.51 -27.13
N SER A 268 6.33 -1.93 -26.48
CA SER A 268 6.40 -0.59 -25.88
C SER A 268 7.01 -0.56 -24.47
N MET A 269 7.15 -1.74 -23.83
CA MET A 269 7.74 -1.87 -22.51
C MET A 269 9.22 -1.44 -22.49
N ILE A 270 9.68 -1.07 -21.30
CA ILE A 270 11.03 -0.58 -21.04
C ILE A 270 11.65 -1.49 -19.98
N GLY A 271 12.83 -2.04 -20.23
CA GLY A 271 13.53 -2.91 -19.29
C GLY A 271 14.04 -4.19 -19.93
N VAL A 272 15.37 -4.39 -19.94
CA VAL A 272 15.99 -5.67 -20.34
C VAL A 272 15.50 -6.83 -19.46
N HIS A 273 15.23 -6.57 -18.19
CA HIS A 273 14.67 -7.58 -17.27
C HIS A 273 13.28 -8.08 -17.72
N HIS A 274 12.50 -7.29 -18.47
CA HIS A 274 11.25 -7.78 -19.06
C HIS A 274 11.49 -8.79 -20.18
N VAL A 275 12.62 -8.73 -20.89
CA VAL A 275 12.98 -9.74 -21.89
C VAL A 275 13.17 -11.13 -21.26
N ALA A 276 13.76 -11.19 -20.06
CA ALA A 276 13.85 -12.44 -19.29
C ALA A 276 12.46 -12.96 -18.87
N ASN A 277 11.59 -12.06 -18.37
CA ASN A 277 10.19 -12.38 -18.04
C ASN A 277 9.42 -12.91 -19.27
N ALA A 278 9.62 -12.30 -20.45
CA ALA A 278 9.04 -12.77 -21.71
C ALA A 278 9.54 -14.16 -22.10
N CYS A 279 10.83 -14.44 -21.91
CA CYS A 279 11.39 -15.77 -22.15
C CYS A 279 10.76 -16.85 -21.27
N ALA A 280 10.59 -16.55 -19.98
CA ALA A 280 9.92 -17.45 -19.04
C ALA A 280 8.45 -17.71 -19.43
N ALA A 281 7.71 -16.66 -19.79
CA ALA A 281 6.32 -16.78 -20.25
C ALA A 281 6.21 -17.55 -21.58
N VAL A 282 7.10 -17.28 -22.53
CA VAL A 282 7.17 -17.97 -23.83
C VAL A 282 7.48 -19.46 -23.64
N ALA A 283 8.43 -19.81 -22.79
CA ALA A 283 8.75 -21.21 -22.50
C ALA A 283 7.55 -21.97 -21.93
N ALA A 284 6.83 -21.36 -20.98
CA ALA A 284 5.63 -21.95 -20.40
C ALA A 284 4.47 -22.09 -21.41
N CYS A 285 4.21 -21.06 -22.21
CA CYS A 285 3.10 -21.06 -23.17
C CYS A 285 3.39 -21.91 -24.41
N ALA A 286 4.66 -21.99 -24.86
CA ALA A 286 5.06 -22.91 -25.91
C ALA A 286 4.88 -24.37 -25.47
N ALA A 287 5.18 -24.69 -24.21
CA ALA A 287 4.92 -26.03 -23.66
C ALA A 287 3.43 -26.36 -23.54
N TRP A 288 2.57 -25.35 -23.36
CA TRP A 288 1.11 -25.50 -23.45
C TRP A 288 0.62 -25.78 -24.89
N GLY A 289 1.39 -25.36 -25.90
CA GLY A 289 1.10 -25.64 -27.31
C GLY A 289 0.95 -24.39 -28.20
N LEU A 290 1.26 -23.19 -27.70
CA LEU A 290 1.20 -21.98 -28.54
C LEU A 290 2.33 -21.98 -29.57
N SER A 291 2.01 -21.54 -30.79
CA SER A 291 2.99 -21.37 -31.87
C SER A 291 3.84 -20.12 -31.67
N ALA A 292 5.03 -20.09 -32.27
CA ALA A 292 5.90 -18.90 -32.28
C ALA A 292 5.18 -17.65 -32.83
N GLY A 293 4.29 -17.84 -33.81
CA GLY A 293 3.47 -16.76 -34.39
C GLY A 293 2.52 -16.13 -33.38
N GLN A 294 1.73 -16.94 -32.67
CA GLN A 294 0.82 -16.48 -31.61
C GLN A 294 1.58 -15.81 -30.46
N LEU A 295 2.72 -16.38 -30.08
CA LEU A 295 3.56 -15.84 -29.00
C LEU A 295 4.14 -14.47 -29.38
N ARG A 296 4.66 -14.33 -30.61
CA ARG A 296 5.16 -13.05 -31.12
C ARG A 296 4.05 -12.00 -31.17
N GLU A 297 2.89 -12.33 -31.73
CA GLU A 297 1.74 -11.43 -31.81
C GLU A 297 1.32 -10.95 -30.42
N GLY A 298 1.22 -11.85 -29.44
CA GLY A 298 0.87 -11.49 -28.08
C GLY A 298 1.91 -10.59 -27.40
N LEU A 299 3.21 -10.86 -27.58
CA LEU A 299 4.29 -10.01 -27.06
C LEU A 299 4.24 -8.59 -27.65
N GLU A 300 4.04 -8.47 -28.96
CA GLU A 300 3.99 -7.18 -29.67
C GLU A 300 2.76 -6.33 -29.28
N ARG A 301 1.67 -6.97 -28.84
CA ARG A 301 0.43 -6.32 -28.39
C ARG A 301 0.32 -6.13 -26.88
N PHE A 302 1.32 -6.56 -26.12
CA PHE A 302 1.28 -6.42 -24.67
C PHE A 302 1.46 -4.96 -24.26
N GLU A 303 0.47 -4.42 -23.55
CA GLU A 303 0.44 -3.00 -23.16
C GLU A 303 1.16 -2.72 -21.84
N GLY A 304 1.70 -3.76 -21.20
CA GLY A 304 2.36 -3.67 -19.92
C GLY A 304 1.41 -3.79 -18.74
N VAL A 305 1.93 -3.46 -17.57
CA VAL A 305 1.23 -3.56 -16.28
C VAL A 305 1.33 -2.20 -15.60
N ALA A 306 0.24 -1.76 -14.98
CA ALA A 306 0.24 -0.53 -14.22
C ALA A 306 1.37 -0.54 -13.17
N ARG A 307 2.07 0.59 -13.06
CA ARG A 307 3.22 0.81 -12.16
C ARG A 307 4.43 -0.07 -12.46
N ARG A 308 4.64 -0.44 -13.73
CA ARG A 308 5.86 -1.08 -14.25
C ARG A 308 6.38 -0.22 -15.41
N MET A 309 7.22 0.76 -15.09
CA MET A 309 7.65 1.87 -15.95
C MET A 309 6.48 2.54 -16.68
N THR A 310 5.39 2.79 -15.97
CA THR A 310 4.18 3.36 -16.57
C THR A 310 4.36 4.86 -16.73
N LEU A 311 4.23 5.37 -17.96
CA LEU A 311 4.11 6.80 -18.20
C LEU A 311 2.77 7.29 -17.63
N VAL A 312 2.83 8.11 -16.58
CA VAL A 312 1.65 8.70 -15.94
C VAL A 312 1.15 9.90 -16.74
N GLY A 313 2.06 10.66 -17.34
CA GLY A 313 1.73 11.80 -18.20
C GLY A 313 2.94 12.62 -18.61
N THR A 314 2.67 13.67 -19.38
CA THR A 314 3.67 14.63 -19.85
C THR A 314 3.13 16.03 -19.72
N GLU A 315 3.86 16.92 -19.06
CA GLU A 315 3.48 18.32 -18.85
C GLU A 315 4.71 19.22 -18.98
N GLY A 316 4.59 20.33 -19.71
CA GLY A 316 5.72 21.25 -19.93
C GLY A 316 6.97 20.61 -20.56
N GLY A 317 6.79 19.53 -21.32
CA GLY A 317 7.89 18.73 -21.88
C GLY A 317 8.58 17.79 -20.88
N VAL A 318 8.11 17.71 -19.64
CA VAL A 318 8.58 16.76 -18.61
C VAL A 318 7.73 15.50 -18.64
N ARG A 319 8.37 14.33 -18.65
CA ARG A 319 7.69 13.04 -18.62
C ARG A 319 7.77 12.43 -17.23
N VAL A 320 6.64 11.98 -16.69
CA VAL A 320 6.58 11.41 -15.33
C VAL A 320 6.17 9.94 -15.39
N PHE A 321 7.02 9.08 -14.85
CA PHE A 321 6.86 7.63 -14.80
C PHE A 321 6.69 7.15 -13.36
N ASP A 322 5.91 6.08 -13.19
CA ASP A 322 5.70 5.37 -11.92
C ASP A 322 6.12 3.90 -12.06
N ASP A 323 6.92 3.42 -11.12
CA ASP A 323 7.38 2.04 -11.04
C ASP A 323 7.35 1.50 -9.59
N PHE A 324 7.02 0.22 -9.47
CA PHE A 324 6.92 -0.51 -8.20
C PHE A 324 8.26 -1.01 -7.63
N ALA A 325 9.38 -0.79 -8.34
CA ALA A 325 10.70 -1.21 -7.92
C ALA A 325 11.06 -0.63 -6.55
N HIS A 326 11.55 -1.50 -5.67
CA HIS A 326 11.93 -1.17 -4.29
C HIS A 326 13.13 -1.98 -3.80
N HIS A 327 13.46 -3.09 -4.46
CA HIS A 327 14.64 -3.89 -4.17
C HIS A 327 15.82 -3.45 -5.05
N PRO A 328 17.08 -3.45 -4.56
CA PRO A 328 18.25 -2.97 -5.31
C PRO A 328 18.35 -3.47 -6.76
N THR A 329 18.22 -4.79 -6.97
CA THR A 329 18.28 -5.39 -8.32
C THR A 329 17.23 -4.80 -9.26
N ALA A 330 16.00 -4.59 -8.76
CA ALA A 330 14.93 -4.00 -9.54
C ALA A 330 15.18 -2.50 -9.80
N ILE A 331 15.64 -1.74 -8.79
CA ILE A 331 15.94 -0.31 -8.93
C ILE A 331 17.03 -0.11 -9.99
N ALA A 332 18.16 -0.82 -9.87
CA ALA A 332 19.26 -0.74 -10.83
C ALA A 332 18.79 -1.05 -12.26
N GLY A 333 18.01 -2.12 -12.42
CA GLY A 333 17.46 -2.51 -13.73
C GLY A 333 16.50 -1.48 -14.32
N VAL A 334 15.70 -0.81 -13.48
CA VAL A 334 14.74 0.21 -13.93
C VAL A 334 15.45 1.51 -14.32
N VAL A 335 16.39 1.98 -13.49
CA VAL A 335 17.16 3.21 -13.74
C VAL A 335 18.00 3.06 -15.00
N ALA A 336 18.72 1.95 -15.16
CA ALA A 336 19.54 1.70 -16.36
C ALA A 336 18.69 1.66 -17.64
N ALA A 337 17.54 1.01 -17.62
CA ALA A 337 16.69 0.91 -18.80
C ALA A 337 16.00 2.23 -19.15
N MET A 338 15.64 3.05 -18.15
CA MET A 338 15.14 4.40 -18.42
C MET A 338 16.22 5.28 -19.06
N ARG A 339 17.47 5.21 -18.57
CA ARG A 339 18.60 5.91 -19.19
C ARG A 339 18.80 5.49 -20.65
N ALA A 340 18.88 4.18 -20.90
CA ALA A 340 19.03 3.65 -22.25
C ALA A 340 17.89 4.07 -23.19
N ARG A 341 16.67 4.17 -22.67
CA ARG A 341 15.54 4.69 -23.44
C ARG A 341 15.72 6.17 -23.81
N MET A 342 16.10 7.01 -22.84
CA MET A 342 16.34 8.44 -23.09
C MET A 342 17.43 8.65 -24.15
N GLU A 343 18.51 7.87 -24.10
CA GLU A 343 19.59 7.90 -25.09
C GLU A 343 19.08 7.52 -26.49
N ARG A 344 18.30 6.43 -26.58
CA ARG A 344 17.69 6.00 -27.85
C ARG A 344 16.75 7.05 -28.45
N GLU A 345 16.07 7.83 -27.61
CA GLU A 345 15.15 8.89 -28.03
C GLU A 345 15.85 10.23 -28.35
N GLY A 346 17.20 10.25 -28.40
CA GLY A 346 17.98 11.41 -28.82
C GLY A 346 18.78 12.10 -27.70
N GLY A 347 18.83 11.53 -26.50
CA GLY A 347 19.79 11.91 -25.44
C GLY A 347 19.56 13.26 -24.77
N GLY A 348 18.34 13.81 -24.85
CA GLY A 348 17.99 15.08 -24.20
C GLY A 348 17.44 14.95 -22.78
N GLY A 349 17.69 15.97 -21.95
CA GLY A 349 17.09 16.12 -20.61
C GLY A 349 17.77 15.30 -19.50
N ARG A 350 17.34 15.52 -18.26
CA ARG A 350 17.88 14.87 -17.06
C ARG A 350 16.95 13.77 -16.56
N LEU A 351 17.51 12.67 -16.08
CA LEU A 351 16.79 11.64 -15.33
C LEU A 351 16.78 11.98 -13.85
N TRP A 352 15.59 12.29 -13.34
CA TRP A 352 15.29 12.43 -11.93
C TRP A 352 14.73 11.12 -11.39
N VAL A 353 15.40 10.52 -10.41
CA VAL A 353 14.92 9.32 -9.72
C VAL A 353 14.45 9.72 -8.33
N VAL A 354 13.19 9.42 -8.03
CA VAL A 354 12.58 9.71 -6.72
C VAL A 354 12.16 8.41 -6.06
N VAL A 355 12.66 8.14 -4.86
CA VAL A 355 12.46 6.86 -4.17
C VAL A 355 11.70 7.05 -2.86
N GLU A 356 10.66 6.24 -2.65
CA GLU A 356 9.98 6.07 -1.36
C GLU A 356 10.35 4.72 -0.71
N PRO A 357 11.21 4.70 0.32
CA PRO A 357 11.47 3.49 1.09
C PRO A 357 10.23 3.07 1.90
N ARG A 358 9.53 2.01 1.45
CA ARG A 358 8.25 1.61 2.06
C ARG A 358 8.16 0.17 2.58
N SER A 359 8.72 -0.85 1.90
CA SER A 359 8.78 -2.22 2.49
C SER A 359 9.63 -2.24 3.76
N ASN A 360 9.40 -3.25 4.62
CA ASN A 360 10.23 -3.44 5.83
C ASN A 360 11.71 -3.56 5.47
N THR A 361 12.03 -4.39 4.46
CA THR A 361 13.40 -4.60 3.98
C THR A 361 14.04 -3.29 3.49
N MET A 362 13.32 -2.51 2.67
CA MET A 362 13.82 -1.24 2.09
C MET A 362 13.90 -0.11 3.12
N ARG A 363 13.03 -0.11 4.12
CA ARG A 363 13.11 0.82 5.27
C ARG A 363 14.25 0.47 6.21
N GLY A 364 14.74 -0.77 6.18
CA GLY A 364 15.89 -1.23 6.96
C GLY A 364 17.24 -1.00 6.29
N ARG A 365 18.32 -1.24 7.03
CA ARG A 365 19.71 -1.15 6.52
C ARG A 365 20.16 -2.37 5.70
N HIS A 366 19.32 -3.39 5.53
CA HIS A 366 19.68 -4.67 4.90
C HIS A 366 20.31 -4.54 3.50
N HIS A 367 19.94 -3.48 2.77
CA HIS A 367 20.42 -3.26 1.40
C HIS A 367 21.19 -1.95 1.21
N GLN A 368 21.50 -1.22 2.28
CA GLN A 368 22.06 0.14 2.17
C GLN A 368 23.31 0.20 1.27
N GLN A 369 24.24 -0.74 1.47
CA GLN A 369 25.49 -0.83 0.69
C GLN A 369 25.25 -1.14 -0.80
N ARG A 370 24.15 -1.81 -1.14
CA ARG A 370 23.80 -2.15 -2.54
C ARG A 370 23.05 -1.00 -3.24
N LEU A 371 22.38 -0.15 -2.48
CA LEU A 371 21.51 0.88 -3.03
C LEU A 371 22.28 1.99 -3.74
N ALA A 372 23.48 2.36 -3.29
CA ALA A 372 24.22 3.47 -3.86
C ALA A 372 24.48 3.29 -5.37
N ALA A 373 25.01 2.13 -5.77
CA ALA A 373 25.28 1.78 -7.16
C ALA A 373 24.03 1.62 -8.04
N CYS A 374 22.82 1.57 -7.45
CA CYS A 374 21.59 1.44 -8.22
C CYS A 374 21.21 2.73 -8.96
N PHE A 375 21.86 3.85 -8.64
CA PHE A 375 21.50 5.17 -9.16
C PHE A 375 22.51 5.75 -10.15
N ASP A 376 23.53 4.98 -10.59
CA ASP A 376 24.58 5.44 -11.50
C ASP A 376 24.04 6.03 -12.81
N GLY A 377 22.89 5.53 -13.28
CA GLY A 377 22.23 6.04 -14.47
C GLY A 377 21.40 7.32 -14.26
N ALA A 378 21.31 7.88 -13.05
CA ALA A 378 20.48 9.03 -12.71
C ALA A 378 21.26 10.36 -12.71
N ASP A 379 20.66 11.44 -13.19
CA ASP A 379 21.26 12.78 -13.09
C ASP A 379 20.95 13.46 -11.76
N ARG A 380 19.81 13.12 -11.15
CA ARG A 380 19.36 13.64 -9.86
C ARG A 380 18.62 12.54 -9.10
N VAL A 381 18.90 12.42 -7.81
CA VAL A 381 18.25 11.44 -6.94
C VAL A 381 17.63 12.15 -5.74
N ARG A 382 16.37 11.82 -5.43
CA ARG A 382 15.67 12.23 -4.21
C ARG A 382 15.20 10.99 -3.48
N ILE A 383 15.60 10.85 -2.22
CA ILE A 383 15.21 9.69 -1.41
C ILE A 383 14.41 10.20 -0.22
N LEU A 384 13.16 9.75 -0.10
CA LEU A 384 12.33 10.11 1.03
C LEU A 384 12.88 9.47 2.30
N ARG A 385 12.85 10.20 3.41
CA ARG A 385 13.13 9.61 4.72
C ARG A 385 12.02 8.62 5.10
N PRO A 386 12.35 7.36 5.46
CA PRO A 386 11.35 6.39 5.84
C PRO A 386 10.61 6.86 7.09
N LYS A 387 9.27 6.87 7.03
CA LYS A 387 8.40 7.15 8.18
C LYS A 387 8.08 5.82 8.89
N GLY A 388 8.29 5.71 10.20
CA GLY A 388 7.82 4.54 10.96
C GLY A 388 8.44 4.37 12.35
N SER A 389 7.58 4.22 13.37
CA SER A 389 7.87 4.12 14.80
C SER A 389 8.24 2.72 15.31
N ARG A 390 8.01 1.66 14.53
CA ARG A 390 8.15 0.25 14.98
C ARG A 390 9.53 -0.38 14.75
N MET A 391 10.42 0.26 14.00
CA MET A 391 11.80 -0.22 13.84
C MET A 391 12.70 0.49 14.85
N VAL A 392 13.49 -0.28 15.60
CA VAL A 392 14.44 0.25 16.59
C VAL A 392 15.28 1.36 15.96
N ARG A 393 15.40 2.52 16.62
CA ARG A 393 16.31 3.61 16.21
C ARG A 393 17.71 3.01 16.02
N GLY A 394 18.21 3.02 14.78
CA GLY A 394 19.47 2.37 14.38
C GLY A 394 19.31 1.30 13.30
N ALA A 395 18.14 0.66 13.19
CA ALA A 395 17.86 -0.33 12.14
C ALA A 395 17.32 0.29 10.83
N LEU A 396 16.89 1.55 10.88
CA LEU A 396 16.36 2.28 9.72
C LEU A 396 17.46 2.68 8.74
N LEU A 397 17.08 2.74 7.46
CA LEU A 397 17.91 3.21 6.35
C LEU A 397 18.48 4.61 6.65
N ASP A 398 19.79 4.73 6.53
CA ASP A 398 20.50 5.99 6.69
C ASP A 398 20.50 6.77 5.38
N VAL A 399 19.41 7.52 5.15
CA VAL A 399 19.24 8.22 3.87
C VAL A 399 20.33 9.28 3.67
N ASP A 400 20.79 9.92 4.74
CA ASP A 400 21.86 10.91 4.69
C ASP A 400 23.21 10.27 4.33
N ALA A 401 23.57 9.14 4.94
CA ALA A 401 24.79 8.40 4.55
C ALA A 401 24.68 7.84 3.12
N LEU A 402 23.53 7.29 2.74
CA LEU A 402 23.28 6.78 1.39
C LEU A 402 23.43 7.88 0.34
N CYS A 403 22.86 9.08 0.58
CA CYS A 403 23.01 10.20 -0.35
C CYS A 403 24.48 10.67 -0.44
N ARG A 404 25.24 10.64 0.66
CA ARG A 404 26.69 10.93 0.63
C ARG A 404 27.45 9.90 -0.20
N GLU A 405 27.08 8.62 -0.11
CA GLU A 405 27.70 7.52 -0.87
C GLU A 405 27.38 7.60 -2.37
N ILE A 406 26.15 7.94 -2.74
CA ILE A 406 25.75 8.18 -4.15
C ILE A 406 26.47 9.41 -4.71
N GLY A 407 26.66 10.45 -3.90
CA GLY A 407 27.40 11.65 -4.26
C GLY A 407 26.53 12.89 -4.49
N PRO A 408 27.07 13.95 -5.09
CA PRO A 408 26.50 15.31 -5.03
C PRO A 408 25.14 15.48 -5.73
N HIS A 409 24.72 14.51 -6.53
CA HIS A 409 23.46 14.53 -7.27
C HIS A 409 22.29 13.89 -6.48
N ALA A 410 22.57 13.27 -5.32
CA ALA A 410 21.57 12.71 -4.42
C ALA A 410 21.29 13.63 -3.23
N ARG A 411 20.01 13.74 -2.85
CA ARG A 411 19.61 14.48 -1.64
C ARG A 411 18.48 13.75 -0.91
N PRO A 412 18.48 13.76 0.44
CA PRO A 412 17.34 13.33 1.22
C PRO A 412 16.20 14.34 1.07
N ILE A 413 14.94 13.87 1.20
CA ILE A 413 13.78 14.75 1.19
C ILE A 413 12.73 14.35 2.23
N ASP A 414 12.10 15.35 2.86
CA ASP A 414 11.20 15.17 4.00
C ASP A 414 9.73 14.97 3.58
N GLY A 415 9.53 14.07 2.62
CA GLY A 415 8.21 13.66 2.15
C GLY A 415 7.79 14.30 0.82
N VAL A 416 6.56 13.96 0.42
CA VAL A 416 6.02 14.31 -0.91
C VAL A 416 5.73 15.80 -1.04
N ASP A 417 5.31 16.49 0.02
CA ASP A 417 5.01 17.93 -0.06
C ASP A 417 6.27 18.75 -0.37
N ALA A 418 7.38 18.48 0.32
CA ALA A 418 8.67 19.12 0.05
C ALA A 418 9.15 18.83 -1.39
N LEU A 419 8.89 17.64 -1.91
CA LEU A 419 9.22 17.28 -3.29
C LEU A 419 8.36 18.05 -4.31
N LEU A 420 7.08 18.28 -4.02
CA LEU A 420 6.17 19.05 -4.85
C LEU A 420 6.42 20.56 -4.79
N GLU A 421 7.14 21.05 -3.78
CA GLU A 421 7.69 22.40 -3.73
C GLU A 421 8.99 22.51 -4.55
N GLU A 422 9.90 21.53 -4.44
CA GLU A 422 11.19 21.58 -5.11
C GLU A 422 11.10 21.38 -6.64
N LEU A 423 10.45 20.30 -7.08
CA LEU A 423 10.57 19.81 -8.46
C LEU A 423 10.02 20.78 -9.52
N PRO A 424 8.85 21.43 -9.36
CA PRO A 424 8.32 22.31 -10.39
C PRO A 424 9.27 23.46 -10.79
N HIS A 425 10.12 23.92 -9.86
CA HIS A 425 11.10 24.97 -10.12
C HIS A 425 12.44 24.45 -10.65
N ALA A 426 12.73 23.17 -10.42
CA ALA A 426 14.00 22.57 -10.80
C ALA A 426 13.97 21.86 -12.16
N LEU A 427 12.80 21.38 -12.58
CA LEU A 427 12.60 20.60 -13.81
C LEU A 427 12.68 21.46 -15.07
N CYS A 428 13.16 20.87 -16.16
CA CYS A 428 13.25 21.50 -17.48
C CYS A 428 12.56 20.63 -18.53
N SER A 429 12.10 21.24 -19.62
CA SER A 429 11.60 20.49 -20.79
C SER A 429 12.64 19.47 -21.25
N GLY A 430 12.18 18.24 -21.51
CA GLY A 430 13.03 17.09 -21.83
C GLY A 430 13.37 16.20 -20.62
N ASP A 431 13.22 16.70 -19.39
CA ASP A 431 13.47 15.89 -18.20
C ASP A 431 12.50 14.72 -18.07
N VAL A 432 12.99 13.65 -17.44
CA VAL A 432 12.21 12.48 -17.06
C VAL A 432 12.24 12.36 -15.55
N VAL A 433 11.06 12.22 -14.92
CA VAL A 433 10.91 11.91 -13.51
C VAL A 433 10.44 10.48 -13.35
N LEU A 434 11.22 9.66 -12.65
CA LEU A 434 10.95 8.26 -12.37
C LEU A 434 10.68 8.10 -10.87
N GLY A 435 9.41 7.89 -10.51
CA GLY A 435 8.99 7.58 -9.14
C GLY A 435 9.07 6.08 -8.86
N LEU A 436 9.76 5.69 -7.78
CA LEU A 436 9.97 4.31 -7.35
C LEU A 436 9.34 4.08 -5.98
N SER A 437 8.26 3.29 -5.92
CA SER A 437 7.59 2.94 -4.66
C SER A 437 6.73 1.68 -4.77
N ASN A 438 6.78 0.82 -3.76
CA ASN A 438 5.83 -0.30 -3.60
C ASN A 438 4.56 0.06 -2.79
N GLY A 439 4.36 1.33 -2.46
CA GLY A 439 3.17 1.88 -1.80
C GLY A 439 2.37 2.80 -2.72
N GLY A 440 1.42 3.56 -2.16
CA GLY A 440 0.63 4.56 -2.91
C GLY A 440 1.38 5.86 -3.23
N PHE A 441 2.59 6.04 -2.69
CA PHE A 441 3.46 7.19 -2.88
C PHE A 441 2.77 8.56 -2.76
N ASP A 442 1.74 8.65 -1.92
CA ASP A 442 0.89 9.83 -1.72
C ASP A 442 0.38 10.46 -3.05
N GLY A 443 0.19 9.63 -4.09
CA GLY A 443 -0.19 10.08 -5.42
C GLY A 443 0.83 10.97 -6.13
N PHE A 444 2.10 10.95 -5.71
CA PHE A 444 3.17 11.85 -6.16
C PHE A 444 3.21 12.06 -7.68
N PRO A 445 3.24 11.02 -8.53
CA PRO A 445 3.35 11.22 -9.99
C PRO A 445 2.23 12.10 -10.58
N ARG A 446 0.98 11.90 -10.14
CA ARG A 446 -0.17 12.70 -10.60
C ARG A 446 -0.14 14.10 -10.03
N ARG A 447 0.14 14.24 -8.73
CA ARG A 447 0.23 15.55 -8.07
C ARG A 447 1.33 16.42 -8.67
N LEU A 448 2.45 15.82 -9.09
CA LEU A 448 3.52 16.55 -9.78
C LEU A 448 3.03 17.07 -11.14
N LEU A 449 2.37 16.24 -11.95
CA LEU A 449 1.80 16.67 -13.22
C LEU A 449 0.78 17.81 -13.04
N ASP A 450 -0.10 17.71 -12.03
CA ASP A 450 -1.07 18.76 -11.72
C ASP A 450 -0.39 20.08 -11.34
N ARG A 451 0.70 20.02 -10.56
CA ARG A 451 1.51 21.20 -10.20
C ARG A 451 2.23 21.81 -11.41
N LEU A 452 2.77 20.97 -12.31
CA LEU A 452 3.41 21.44 -13.55
C LEU A 452 2.39 22.09 -14.49
N ARG A 453 1.17 21.55 -14.58
CA ARG A 453 0.09 22.12 -15.38
C ARG A 453 -0.39 23.46 -14.81
N GLY A 454 -0.55 23.55 -13.48
CA GLY A 454 -0.96 24.77 -12.79
C GLY A 454 0.12 25.86 -12.70
N GLY A 455 1.38 25.55 -13.04
CA GLY A 455 2.49 26.52 -13.09
C GLY A 455 2.54 27.37 -14.37
N GLY A 456 1.72 27.06 -15.38
CA GLY A 456 1.57 27.83 -16.61
C GLY A 456 0.35 28.75 -16.57
N GLN A 457 0.58 30.05 -16.37
CA GLN A 457 -0.39 31.16 -16.34
C GLN A 457 -1.28 31.27 -15.09
N GLU A 458 -0.96 32.26 -14.24
CA GLU A 458 -1.97 33.02 -13.49
C GLU A 458 -2.85 33.81 -14.49
N GLY A 459 -3.75 33.11 -15.18
CA GLY A 459 -4.87 33.71 -15.89
C GLY A 459 -6.04 33.85 -14.92
N GLY A 460 -6.15 34.98 -14.24
CA GLY A 460 -7.36 35.30 -13.47
C GLY A 460 -8.60 35.24 -14.35
N PHE A 461 -9.70 34.70 -13.82
CA PHE A 461 -11.00 34.73 -14.50
C PHE A 461 -11.33 36.17 -14.91
N THR A 462 -11.71 36.37 -16.16
CA THR A 462 -12.24 37.66 -16.59
C THR A 462 -13.56 37.92 -15.86
N LEU A 463 -13.85 39.18 -15.55
CA LEU A 463 -15.11 39.58 -14.90
C LEU A 463 -16.34 39.02 -15.66
N LEU A 464 -16.22 38.86 -16.98
CA LEU A 464 -17.25 38.30 -17.83
C LEU A 464 -17.53 36.81 -17.52
N GLU A 465 -16.49 36.01 -17.27
CA GLU A 465 -16.62 34.59 -16.92
C GLU A 465 -17.28 34.39 -15.55
N VAL A 466 -16.92 35.25 -14.58
CA VAL A 466 -17.54 35.26 -13.25
C VAL A 466 -19.01 35.66 -13.33
N LEU A 467 -19.34 36.69 -14.13
CA LEU A 467 -20.73 37.13 -14.32
C LEU A 467 -21.57 36.08 -15.06
N MET A 468 -20.99 35.37 -16.03
CA MET A 468 -21.66 34.28 -16.74
C MET A 468 -21.96 33.10 -15.80
N ALA A 469 -21.00 32.72 -14.96
CA ALA A 469 -21.18 31.65 -13.97
C ALA A 469 -22.27 32.01 -12.94
N LEU A 470 -22.31 33.27 -12.48
CA LEU A 470 -23.35 33.74 -11.57
C LEU A 470 -24.73 33.78 -12.23
N ALA A 471 -24.82 34.16 -13.51
CA ALA A 471 -26.08 34.17 -14.26
C ALA A 471 -26.62 32.75 -14.47
N VAL A 472 -25.76 31.79 -14.82
CA VAL A 472 -26.13 30.37 -14.96
C VAL A 472 -26.56 29.79 -13.61
N PHE A 473 -25.84 30.11 -12.53
CA PHE A 473 -26.20 29.67 -11.18
C PHE A 473 -27.55 30.22 -10.73
N ALA A 474 -27.85 31.50 -11.01
CA ALA A 474 -29.14 32.12 -10.71
C ALA A 474 -30.29 31.48 -11.52
N LEU A 475 -30.05 31.13 -12.79
CA LEU A 475 -31.03 30.48 -13.65
C LEU A 475 -31.34 29.05 -13.17
N VAL A 476 -30.30 28.30 -12.79
CA VAL A 476 -30.43 26.95 -12.23
C VAL A 476 -31.13 27.02 -10.88
N ALA A 477 -30.76 27.94 -10.00
CA ALA A 477 -31.43 28.14 -8.71
C ALA A 477 -32.91 28.48 -8.87
N ALA A 478 -33.28 29.37 -9.80
CA ALA A 478 -34.67 29.73 -10.09
C ALA A 478 -35.47 28.53 -10.63
N ALA A 479 -34.89 27.74 -11.54
CA ALA A 479 -35.52 26.53 -12.07
C ALA A 479 -35.69 25.44 -11.00
N THR A 480 -34.75 25.35 -10.05
CA THR A 480 -34.75 24.33 -8.99
C THR A 480 -35.74 24.71 -7.87
N TYR A 481 -35.87 26.00 -7.54
CA TYR A 481 -36.86 26.48 -6.58
C TYR A 481 -38.30 26.44 -7.11
N GLY A 482 -38.50 26.65 -8.41
CA GLY A 482 -39.82 26.48 -9.04
C GLY A 482 -40.32 25.02 -9.01
N ALA A 483 -39.42 24.04 -9.01
CA ALA A 483 -39.75 22.61 -9.01
C ALA A 483 -39.92 22.00 -7.61
N LEU A 484 -39.47 22.67 -6.54
CA LEU A 484 -39.47 22.13 -5.17
C LEU A 484 -40.70 22.52 -4.33
N GLY A 485 -41.67 23.23 -4.90
CA GLY A 485 -42.87 23.70 -4.20
C GLY A 485 -43.89 22.63 -3.75
N VAL A 486 -43.66 21.33 -3.99
CA VAL A 486 -44.65 20.26 -3.69
C VAL A 486 -44.05 19.06 -2.91
N ALA A 487 -42.81 19.14 -2.40
CA ALA A 487 -42.20 18.01 -1.67
C ALA A 487 -41.47 18.43 -0.38
N GLY A 488 -42.19 19.13 0.52
CA GLY A 488 -41.64 19.63 1.79
C GLY A 488 -41.37 18.57 2.86
N ASP A 489 -42.13 17.47 2.90
CA ASP A 489 -42.10 16.58 4.06
C ASP A 489 -41.13 15.38 3.95
N GLY A 490 -40.74 14.99 2.71
CA GLY A 490 -39.78 13.90 2.50
C GLY A 490 -38.31 14.26 2.81
N PHE A 491 -37.94 15.53 2.64
CA PHE A 491 -36.55 15.99 2.85
C PHE A 491 -36.16 16.13 4.32
N VAL A 492 -37.15 16.31 5.21
CA VAL A 492 -36.92 16.45 6.65
C VAL A 492 -36.57 15.11 7.28
N GLN A 493 -37.18 14.00 6.83
CA GLN A 493 -36.83 12.65 7.30
C GLN A 493 -35.45 12.17 6.80
N LEU A 494 -35.09 12.48 5.55
CA LEU A 494 -33.78 12.16 4.98
C LEU A 494 -32.63 12.93 5.65
N ARG A 495 -32.85 14.19 6.07
CA ARG A 495 -31.88 14.96 6.87
C ARG A 495 -31.70 14.39 8.27
N ALA A 496 -32.77 13.90 8.90
CA ALA A 496 -32.70 13.30 10.23
C ALA A 496 -31.92 11.96 10.22
N GLN A 497 -32.17 11.09 9.23
CA GLN A 497 -31.41 9.84 9.07
C GLN A 497 -29.94 10.09 8.70
N ARG A 498 -29.65 11.07 7.85
CA ARG A 498 -28.26 11.45 7.51
C ARG A 498 -27.51 12.01 8.71
N ARG A 499 -28.15 12.84 9.54
CA ARG A 499 -27.59 13.32 10.81
C ARG A 499 -27.28 12.17 11.78
N GLN A 500 -28.16 11.18 11.89
CA GLN A 500 -27.95 10.05 12.79
C GLN A 500 -26.80 9.13 12.32
N LEU A 501 -26.65 8.96 11.00
CA LEU A 501 -25.55 8.22 10.38
C LEU A 501 -24.20 8.94 10.46
N GLU A 502 -24.18 10.28 10.35
CA GLU A 502 -22.97 11.10 10.51
C GLU A 502 -22.48 11.12 11.97
N VAL A 503 -23.40 11.12 12.95
CA VAL A 503 -23.09 11.03 14.38
C VAL A 503 -22.51 9.66 14.76
N GLN A 504 -23.07 8.55 14.26
CA GLN A 504 -22.51 7.21 14.49
C GLN A 504 -21.17 6.97 13.76
N HIS A 505 -21.01 7.50 12.54
CA HIS A 505 -19.73 7.47 11.80
C HIS A 505 -18.61 8.31 12.45
N TRP A 506 -18.97 9.31 13.25
CA TRP A 506 -18.00 10.13 13.97
C TRP A 506 -17.57 9.47 15.29
N LEU A 507 -18.53 8.93 16.06
CA LEU A 507 -18.25 8.18 17.30
C LEU A 507 -17.31 6.98 17.05
N GLY A 508 -17.51 6.25 15.95
CA GLY A 508 -16.66 5.12 15.58
C GLY A 508 -15.25 5.49 15.09
N ARG A 509 -15.01 6.76 14.72
CA ARG A 509 -13.72 7.26 14.23
C ARG A 509 -12.80 7.79 15.33
N GLN A 510 -13.35 8.26 16.45
CA GLN A 510 -12.55 8.87 17.52
C GLN A 510 -12.12 7.88 18.63
N LEU A 511 -12.80 6.74 18.77
CA LEU A 511 -12.43 5.70 19.76
C LEU A 511 -11.24 4.81 19.32
N ARG A 512 -10.61 5.08 18.15
CA ARG A 512 -9.68 4.14 17.48
C ARG A 512 -8.35 4.75 17.01
N MET A 513 -7.93 5.88 17.58
CA MET A 513 -6.57 6.38 17.42
C MET A 513 -5.84 6.11 18.75
N ASP A 514 -4.74 5.35 18.68
CA ASP A 514 -4.00 4.78 19.79
C ASP A 514 -3.68 5.78 20.91
N SER A 515 -4.22 5.52 22.11
CA SER A 515 -3.62 5.81 23.43
C SER A 515 -4.61 5.37 24.53
N GLY A 516 -4.13 4.58 25.48
CA GLY A 516 -4.93 4.10 26.62
C GLY A 516 -5.17 5.20 27.65
N PHE A 517 -6.10 6.12 27.42
CA PHE A 517 -6.69 6.97 28.46
C PHE A 517 -8.15 7.26 28.14
N ALA A 518 -9.06 6.83 29.03
CA ALA A 518 -10.49 7.08 28.91
C ALA A 518 -10.80 8.55 29.22
N SER A 519 -11.36 9.29 28.26
CA SER A 519 -11.98 10.59 28.56
C SER A 519 -13.44 10.38 28.99
N ALA A 520 -13.81 10.95 30.13
CA ALA A 520 -15.18 10.94 30.65
C ALA A 520 -16.10 11.75 29.72
N THR A 521 -16.66 11.09 28.70
CA THR A 521 -17.29 11.75 27.55
C THR A 521 -18.80 11.94 27.66
N ASN A 522 -19.43 11.57 28.79
CA ASN A 522 -20.89 11.62 28.96
C ASN A 522 -21.39 12.54 30.08
N LEU A 523 -20.58 13.48 30.58
CA LEU A 523 -21.02 14.47 31.56
C LEU A 523 -21.25 15.85 30.89
N PRO A 524 -22.46 16.44 30.98
CA PRO A 524 -22.71 17.79 30.50
C PRO A 524 -21.78 18.80 31.18
N GLY A 525 -21.03 19.59 30.40
CA GLY A 525 -20.13 20.64 30.91
C GLY A 525 -18.67 20.24 31.12
N VAL A 526 -18.26 19.03 30.74
CA VAL A 526 -16.85 18.59 30.84
C VAL A 526 -16.11 18.84 29.53
N VAL A 527 -15.00 19.58 29.57
CA VAL A 527 -14.07 19.74 28.45
C VAL A 527 -13.18 18.48 28.40
N PRO A 528 -13.11 17.77 27.25
CA PRO A 528 -12.26 16.58 27.16
C PRO A 528 -10.79 16.99 27.18
N LEU A 529 -10.04 16.40 28.12
CA LEU A 529 -8.59 16.53 28.23
C LEU A 529 -7.98 15.19 27.79
N VAL A 530 -7.07 15.21 26.83
CA VAL A 530 -6.37 14.00 26.36
C VAL A 530 -4.88 14.18 26.69
N LEU A 531 -4.35 13.22 27.45
CA LEU A 531 -2.94 13.11 27.81
C LEU A 531 -2.36 11.89 27.09
N THR A 532 -1.31 12.11 26.32
CA THR A 532 -0.59 11.07 25.57
C THR A 532 0.79 10.89 26.17
N SER A 533 1.19 9.64 26.45
CA SER A 533 2.60 9.31 26.72
C SER A 533 3.29 8.98 25.40
N ASP A 534 4.58 9.24 25.29
CA ASP A 534 5.32 8.80 24.13
C ASP A 534 5.46 7.26 24.11
N ASP A 535 5.48 6.66 22.92
CA ASP A 535 5.62 5.21 22.72
C ASP A 535 7.09 4.72 22.94
N ARG A 536 7.94 5.46 23.67
CA ARG A 536 9.38 5.11 23.82
C ARG A 536 9.69 4.25 25.04
N GLY A 537 8.68 3.82 25.80
CA GLY A 537 8.89 3.02 27.00
C GLY A 537 9.47 3.80 28.18
N GLU A 538 9.51 5.14 28.09
CA GLU A 538 9.57 6.02 29.25
C GLU A 538 8.22 6.75 29.35
N GLU A 539 7.44 6.48 30.39
CA GLU A 539 6.12 7.07 30.60
C GLU A 539 6.26 8.53 31.09
N GLN A 540 6.71 9.41 30.21
CA GLN A 540 6.67 10.86 30.37
C GLN A 540 5.56 11.43 29.47
N PHE A 541 4.72 12.30 30.03
CA PHE A 541 3.69 13.02 29.29
C PHE A 541 4.31 14.30 28.71
N ASP A 542 4.47 14.36 27.39
CA ASP A 542 5.15 15.47 26.70
C ASP A 542 4.17 16.40 25.95
N THR A 543 2.89 16.01 25.87
CA THR A 543 1.88 16.64 25.02
C THR A 543 0.52 16.75 25.71
N LEU A 544 -0.13 17.91 25.53
CA LEU A 544 -1.48 18.23 26.02
C LEU A 544 -2.36 18.66 24.85
N GLU A 545 -3.50 17.99 24.67
CA GLU A 545 -4.50 18.39 23.67
C GLU A 545 -5.70 19.08 24.32
N LEU A 546 -6.04 20.26 23.80
CA LEU A 546 -7.19 21.06 24.24
C LEU A 546 -8.09 21.42 23.06
N LEU A 547 -9.40 21.49 23.32
CA LEU A 547 -10.38 22.11 22.43
C LEU A 547 -10.66 23.53 22.92
N VAL A 548 -10.27 24.55 22.14
CA VAL A 548 -10.40 25.97 22.51
C VAL A 548 -11.16 26.76 21.45
N ARG A 549 -11.86 27.82 21.85
CA ARG A 549 -12.49 28.78 20.92
C ARG A 549 -11.59 30.00 20.78
N GLU A 550 -11.02 30.20 19.60
CA GLU A 550 -10.13 31.34 19.35
C GLU A 550 -10.92 32.64 19.13
N ALA A 551 -10.40 33.76 19.64
CA ALA A 551 -11.01 35.08 19.43
C ALA A 551 -11.12 35.38 17.93
N GLY A 552 -12.33 35.73 17.47
CA GLY A 552 -12.63 36.01 16.07
C GLY A 552 -12.93 34.79 15.20
N LYS A 553 -12.95 33.56 15.75
CA LYS A 553 -13.35 32.34 15.02
C LYS A 553 -14.68 31.76 15.52
N PRO A 554 -15.60 31.37 14.62
CA PRO A 554 -16.90 30.81 14.99
C PRO A 554 -16.84 29.34 15.44
N ASP A 555 -15.70 28.66 15.25
CA ASP A 555 -15.53 27.22 15.48
C ASP A 555 -14.58 26.89 16.65
N LEU A 556 -14.60 25.64 17.10
CA LEU A 556 -13.64 25.11 18.08
C LEU A 556 -12.36 24.69 17.35
N THR A 557 -11.22 25.12 17.87
CA THR A 557 -9.91 24.75 17.35
C THR A 557 -9.32 23.69 18.27
N ARG A 558 -8.91 22.55 17.70
CA ARG A 558 -8.05 21.60 18.42
C ARG A 558 -6.65 22.16 18.43
N VAL A 559 -6.08 22.33 19.62
CA VAL A 559 -4.75 22.89 19.79
C VAL A 559 -3.89 21.89 20.52
N HIS A 560 -2.76 21.56 19.90
CA HIS A 560 -1.75 20.69 20.50
C HIS A 560 -0.73 21.58 21.20
N TYR A 561 -0.43 21.26 22.45
CA TYR A 561 0.65 21.87 23.19
C TYR A 561 1.71 20.81 23.48
N ALA A 562 2.96 21.12 23.19
CA ALA A 562 4.11 20.31 23.58
C ALA A 562 4.81 21.01 24.74
N ILE A 563 5.34 20.26 25.70
CA ILE A 563 6.18 20.83 26.76
C ILE A 563 7.57 21.09 26.16
N ASP A 564 8.04 22.33 26.26
CA ASP A 564 9.41 22.69 25.94
C ASP A 564 10.33 22.18 27.07
N GLU A 565 11.25 21.28 26.73
CA GLU A 565 12.07 20.55 27.70
C GLU A 565 13.09 21.45 28.45
N GLU A 566 13.46 22.60 27.90
CA GLU A 566 14.38 23.55 28.54
C GLU A 566 13.68 24.49 29.53
N SER A 567 12.45 24.90 29.23
CA SER A 567 11.70 25.90 30.01
C SER A 567 10.57 25.33 30.86
N GLY A 568 10.12 24.09 30.60
CA GLY A 568 8.98 23.47 31.27
C GLY A 568 7.62 24.11 30.92
N HIS A 569 7.58 24.98 29.89
CA HIS A 569 6.37 25.68 29.46
C HIS A 569 5.73 25.02 28.22
N LEU A 570 4.42 25.21 28.06
CA LEU A 570 3.67 24.67 26.91
C LEU A 570 3.89 25.53 25.65
N GLN A 571 4.48 24.94 24.62
CA GLN A 571 4.58 25.50 23.27
C GLN A 571 3.48 24.99 22.36
N ARG A 572 2.79 25.92 21.69
CA ARG A 572 1.69 25.61 20.78
C ARG A 572 2.20 25.03 19.46
N LYS A 573 1.65 23.88 19.04
CA LYS A 573 1.78 23.30 17.69
C LYS A 573 0.40 23.21 17.04
N SER A 574 0.22 23.68 15.81
CA SER A 574 -1.11 23.86 15.20
C SER A 574 -1.44 22.85 14.09
N ILE A 575 -2.70 22.37 14.03
CA ILE A 575 -3.47 22.01 12.82
C ILE A 575 -5.00 21.93 13.11
N ALA A 576 -5.80 22.33 12.10
CA ALA A 576 -7.22 22.10 11.74
C ALA A 576 -8.41 22.50 12.66
N LEU A 577 -9.40 23.12 12.00
CA LEU A 577 -10.72 23.57 12.48
C LEU A 577 -11.67 22.40 12.75
N LEU A 578 -12.47 22.44 13.83
CA LEU A 578 -13.55 21.49 14.12
C LEU A 578 -14.84 22.24 14.51
N ALA A 579 -15.94 21.98 13.80
CA ALA A 579 -17.26 22.51 14.14
C ALA A 579 -18.03 21.54 15.07
N ARG A 580 -18.60 22.06 16.17
CA ARG A 580 -19.66 21.44 16.98
C ARG A 580 -20.58 22.53 17.54
N GLU A 581 -21.89 22.42 17.32
CA GLU A 581 -22.91 23.18 18.05
C GLU A 581 -23.34 22.43 19.33
N GLY A 582 -23.56 23.18 20.42
CA GLY A 582 -24.23 22.66 21.63
C GLY A 582 -23.33 22.30 22.82
N VAL A 583 -22.01 22.51 22.74
CA VAL A 583 -21.13 22.44 23.91
C VAL A 583 -20.70 23.86 24.25
N THR A 584 -21.04 24.35 25.45
CA THR A 584 -20.49 25.60 26.00
C THR A 584 -19.15 25.25 26.66
N PRO A 585 -17.99 25.54 26.04
CA PRO A 585 -16.71 25.23 26.65
C PRO A 585 -16.32 26.34 27.61
N GLU A 586 -15.56 26.01 28.66
CA GLU A 586 -14.84 27.03 29.42
C GLU A 586 -13.84 27.74 28.50
N VAL A 587 -13.84 29.08 28.53
CA VAL A 587 -12.91 29.90 27.76
C VAL A 587 -11.65 30.13 28.59
N TRP A 588 -10.51 29.68 28.07
CA TRP A 588 -9.20 29.82 28.68
C TRP A 588 -8.39 30.89 27.99
N ASP A 589 -7.92 31.88 28.76
CA ASP A 589 -6.89 32.81 28.30
C ASP A 589 -5.52 32.19 28.62
N MET A 590 -4.94 31.52 27.63
CA MET A 590 -3.67 30.82 27.80
C MET A 590 -2.49 31.77 28.03
N GLY A 591 -2.62 33.06 27.71
CA GLY A 591 -1.63 34.09 28.08
C GLY A 591 -1.65 34.43 29.57
N ALA A 592 -2.69 34.02 30.30
CA ALA A 592 -2.85 34.24 31.72
C ALA A 592 -2.52 33.00 32.59
N VAL A 593 -2.19 31.85 31.98
CA VAL A 593 -1.80 30.62 32.69
C VAL A 593 -0.40 30.80 33.27
N ARG A 594 -0.30 30.76 34.60
CA ARG A 594 0.94 30.98 35.35
C ARG A 594 1.64 29.68 35.74
N SER A 595 0.89 28.60 35.95
CA SER A 595 1.46 27.29 36.25
C SER A 595 0.48 26.16 35.94
N PHE A 596 1.01 24.97 35.67
CA PHE A 596 0.27 23.74 35.38
C PHE A 596 0.97 22.56 36.09
N SER A 597 0.21 21.65 36.68
CA SER A 597 0.75 20.39 37.20
C SER A 597 -0.18 19.21 36.94
N VAL A 598 0.40 18.04 36.71
CA VAL A 598 -0.29 16.75 36.64
C VAL A 598 0.26 15.88 37.75
N GLU A 599 -0.63 15.31 38.54
CA GLU A 599 -0.30 14.38 39.61
C GLU A 599 -1.05 13.07 39.37
N ALA A 600 -0.39 11.94 39.59
CA ALA A 600 -0.97 10.61 39.54
C ALA A 600 -1.29 10.10 40.95
N LEU A 601 -2.46 9.47 41.12
CA LEU A 601 -2.85 8.83 42.37
C LEU A 601 -2.29 7.42 42.41
N ASP A 602 -1.33 7.18 43.31
CA ASP A 602 -0.71 5.88 43.51
C ASP A 602 -1.62 4.88 44.25
N ASP A 603 -1.16 3.64 44.39
CA ASP A 603 -1.89 2.55 45.06
C ASP A 603 -2.00 2.74 46.58
N GLN A 604 -1.20 3.65 47.16
CA GLN A 604 -1.27 4.07 48.56
C GLN A 604 -2.21 5.27 48.77
N GLY A 605 -2.81 5.79 47.71
CA GLY A 605 -3.73 6.92 47.75
C GLY A 605 -3.02 8.27 47.88
N GLN A 606 -1.73 8.36 47.54
CA GLN A 606 -0.97 9.59 47.51
C GLN A 606 -0.85 10.14 46.08
N TRP A 607 -0.90 11.48 45.97
CA TRP A 607 -0.73 12.19 44.70
C TRP A 607 0.76 12.48 44.46
N ARG A 608 1.30 12.04 43.32
CA ARG A 608 2.71 12.22 42.95
C ARG A 608 2.86 12.85 41.56
N GLN A 609 3.79 13.80 41.40
CA GLN A 609 4.12 14.39 40.09
C GLN A 609 5.09 13.53 39.28
N GLU A 610 5.97 12.81 39.96
CA GLU A 610 6.89 11.86 39.36
C GLU A 610 6.45 10.45 39.69
N TRP A 611 6.30 9.63 38.65
CA TRP A 611 5.76 8.29 38.78
C TRP A 611 6.54 7.35 37.86
N ARG A 612 7.69 6.90 38.37
CA ARG A 612 8.69 6.08 37.65
C ARG A 612 9.07 4.80 38.40
N GLU A 613 8.28 4.36 39.37
CA GLU A 613 8.65 3.19 40.19
C GLU A 613 8.43 1.87 39.42
N LYS A 614 9.45 1.00 39.44
CA LYS A 614 9.39 -0.36 38.87
C LYS A 614 9.15 -1.39 40.00
N PRO A 615 8.30 -2.42 39.78
CA PRO A 615 7.48 -2.65 38.59
C PRO A 615 6.33 -1.64 38.52
N PHE A 616 6.11 -1.13 37.31
CA PHE A 616 5.12 -0.10 37.04
C PHE A 616 3.69 -0.60 37.32
N ARG A 617 2.91 0.19 38.06
CA ARG A 617 1.54 -0.12 38.44
C ARG A 617 0.64 1.06 38.12
N TRP A 618 -0.30 0.90 37.19
CA TRP A 618 -1.19 1.97 36.67
C TRP A 618 -1.87 2.83 37.74
N PRO A 619 -2.02 4.16 37.53
CA PRO A 619 -2.52 5.05 38.56
C PRO A 619 -4.04 4.96 38.59
N ARG A 620 -4.64 5.25 39.74
CA ARG A 620 -6.10 5.14 39.89
C ARG A 620 -6.85 6.35 39.36
N ALA A 621 -6.18 7.50 39.36
CA ALA A 621 -6.70 8.77 38.87
C ALA A 621 -5.55 9.72 38.53
N LEU A 622 -5.83 10.71 37.69
CA LEU A 622 -4.96 11.85 37.46
C LEU A 622 -5.62 13.11 38.03
N ARG A 623 -4.80 14.00 38.56
CA ARG A 623 -5.20 15.31 39.05
C ARG A 623 -4.45 16.35 38.26
N VAL A 624 -5.19 17.20 37.57
CA VAL A 624 -4.64 18.27 36.75
C VAL A 624 -4.96 19.58 37.44
N ARG A 625 -3.95 20.39 37.75
CA ARG A 625 -4.13 21.73 38.27
C ARG A 625 -3.64 22.74 37.26
N VAL A 626 -4.43 23.77 37.05
CA VAL A 626 -3.98 24.92 36.29
C VAL A 626 -4.27 26.18 37.11
N ARG A 627 -3.25 27.03 37.24
CA ARG A 627 -3.36 28.32 37.88
C ARG A 627 -3.25 29.40 36.83
N ASP A 628 -4.26 30.25 36.75
CA ASP A 628 -4.32 31.39 35.84
C ASP A 628 -4.54 32.70 36.63
N GLY A 629 -4.73 33.82 35.92
CA GLY A 629 -5.06 35.11 36.53
C GLY A 629 -6.42 35.19 37.24
N ARG A 630 -7.24 34.13 37.20
CA ARG A 630 -8.57 34.03 37.82
C ARG A 630 -8.60 33.07 39.02
N GLY A 631 -7.54 32.31 39.26
CA GLY A 631 -7.40 31.41 40.40
C GLY A 631 -6.77 30.07 40.03
N GLU A 632 -6.77 29.14 40.97
CA GLU A 632 -6.36 27.75 40.73
C GLU A 632 -7.59 26.89 40.52
N ARG A 633 -7.60 26.12 39.44
CA ARG A 633 -8.65 25.16 39.12
C ARG A 633 -8.04 23.77 39.02
N GLU A 634 -8.78 22.78 39.50
CA GLU A 634 -8.33 21.40 39.65
C GLU A 634 -9.35 20.44 39.02
N TRP A 635 -8.88 19.50 38.22
CA TRP A 635 -9.67 18.43 37.60
C TRP A 635 -9.20 17.07 38.10
N PHE A 636 -10.16 16.19 38.38
CA PHE A 636 -9.92 14.80 38.74
C PHE A 636 -10.39 13.90 37.60
N LEU A 637 -9.47 13.11 37.06
CA LEU A 637 -9.66 12.22 35.92
C LEU A 637 -9.52 10.77 36.41
N PRO A 638 -10.61 10.07 36.71
CA PRO A 638 -10.54 8.66 37.10
C PRO A 638 -10.05 7.81 35.92
N LEU A 639 -9.16 6.86 36.19
CA LEU A 639 -8.58 5.97 35.17
C LEU A 639 -9.24 4.60 35.25
N PHE A 640 -9.84 4.15 34.14
CA PHE A 640 -10.49 2.84 34.05
C PHE A 640 -9.56 1.82 33.43
N HIS A 641 -9.29 0.73 34.15
CA HIS A 641 -8.38 -0.31 33.70
C HIS A 641 -9.15 -1.46 33.03
N HIS A 642 -8.83 -1.76 31.78
CA HIS A 642 -9.47 -2.83 31.01
C HIS A 642 -8.83 -4.20 31.28
N ALA A 643 -8.74 -4.62 32.55
CA ALA A 643 -8.40 -6.00 32.93
C ALA A 643 -9.63 -6.62 33.60
N GLY A 644 -10.16 -7.69 33.02
CA GLY A 644 -11.52 -8.20 33.28
C GLY A 644 -11.86 -8.41 34.76
N GLY A 645 -12.93 -7.74 35.19
CA GLY A 645 -13.62 -7.90 36.47
C GLY A 645 -14.54 -6.70 36.71
N PRO A 646 -15.74 -6.86 37.32
CA PRO A 646 -16.62 -5.74 37.58
C PRO A 646 -16.13 -4.95 38.79
N THR A 647 -16.11 -3.63 38.65
CA THR A 647 -16.22 -2.66 39.76
C THR A 647 -17.13 -1.54 39.32
#